data_AF-A0A929YHU3-F1
#
_entry.id   AF-A0A929YHU3-F1
#
_cell.length_a   1.000
_cell.length_b   1.000
_cell.length_c   1.000
_cell.angle_alpha   90.00
_cell.angle_beta   90.00
_cell.angle_gamma   90.00
#
_symmetry.space_group_name_H-M   'P 1'
#
loop_
_entity.id
_entity.type
_entity.pdbx_description
1 polymer ?
#
loop_
_entity_poly.entity_id
_entity_poly.type
_entity_poly.pdbx_seq_one_letter_code
_entity_poly.pdbx_strand_id
1 'polypeptide(L)'
;MRHLFITRGIPGSGKSTFLQSAGLGPYTLSPDTLRLAYSSPVMNDTGRIVMPYQDDRRVWQQLHELLDMRMARGELIVVDATHTTSSYFQQYAQLAQKYRYKLYVIDFADVPLAVCLERNRQRAPHKIVDDVVLEKMHARLSTCAIPKQYTVIQPAAVKELIASYQKPINLSQYEHIHHIGDIQGCYTPLREYFEQHPYTEHDYYIFTGDLLDRGTENAEVLQYVCDNFVDKPNVTFIEGNHDGYIWQWLTHQPIRAREFNGRTRAQLERANIDKRAVSRLMNSMQDCLYYTWHDKRVFVSHAGVSNLPENPLLLASQQYIRGVGRYDQVGAIDDAFVAHTSDSVYQVHGHRNAQNYPAQYNQRCFNLEGKVEFGGTLRVAQLAEKGWSVVEISNQSAEGLLHPENAPLIHSLRTNKLISERSLPGNISSFHFKPKVFYDKKWTAQTVRARGLFMNTLTNEIVIRAYDKFFNIGERRETEFAALKDQLVFPVRAWVKENGYLGLVGYDATLGDLVFASKTTTESDFAGWFRRLFLQRYGKHVDAIRQYLAEHNVCLVCEVILPTEDPHIIEYAQDRIVLLDIVHRQAKFAAVDQVERERFAAMFGMETKRLAVTLQTWEEFVTWYEQVQGLDYLYDGVPIEGFVIEDAQHWQVKAKLDYYSFWKRMRGVLDGLKAGRSPKRAAAYPHPDYAARVIAYMQGIPIDALAQMSIIDVRRRWQREQEKVV
;
A
#
# COMPACT_ATOMS: atom_id res chain seq x y z
N MET A 1 -5.41 26.04 -1.29
CA MET A 1 -6.75 26.41 -0.81
C MET A 1 -7.79 25.94 -1.80
N ARG A 2 -8.87 25.33 -1.31
CA ARG A 2 -9.90 24.68 -2.12
C ARG A 2 -11.16 25.54 -2.22
N HIS A 3 -11.83 25.54 -3.37
CA HIS A 3 -12.93 26.46 -3.66
C HIS A 3 -14.16 25.73 -4.19
N LEU A 4 -15.32 26.03 -3.59
CA LEU A 4 -16.63 25.65 -4.08
C LEU A 4 -17.35 26.91 -4.53
N PHE A 5 -17.67 26.97 -5.82
CA PHE A 5 -18.55 27.97 -6.40
C PHE A 5 -19.96 27.38 -6.54
N ILE A 6 -20.97 28.15 -6.18
CA ILE A 6 -22.36 27.83 -6.52
C ILE A 6 -22.95 29.00 -7.29
N THR A 7 -23.68 28.73 -8.37
CA THR A 7 -24.36 29.78 -9.13
C THR A 7 -25.71 30.11 -8.52
N ARG A 8 -26.16 31.35 -8.52
CA ARG A 8 -27.52 31.70 -8.06
C ARG A 8 -28.24 32.50 -9.13
N GLY A 9 -29.43 32.06 -9.53
CA GLY A 9 -30.23 32.74 -10.57
C GLY A 9 -31.19 31.83 -11.33
N ILE A 10 -32.28 32.40 -11.85
CA ILE A 10 -33.31 31.66 -12.58
C ILE A 10 -32.86 31.22 -13.99
N PRO A 11 -33.54 30.27 -14.65
CA PRO A 11 -33.25 29.94 -16.04
C PRO A 11 -33.32 31.19 -16.95
N GLY A 12 -32.40 31.32 -17.91
CA GLY A 12 -32.26 32.53 -18.74
C GLY A 12 -31.34 33.61 -18.15
N SER A 13 -30.90 33.49 -16.90
CA SER A 13 -30.02 34.51 -16.27
C SER A 13 -28.57 34.53 -16.79
N GLY A 14 -28.15 33.54 -17.58
CA GLY A 14 -26.79 33.49 -18.18
C GLY A 14 -25.76 32.65 -17.43
N LYS A 15 -26.13 31.97 -16.32
CA LYS A 15 -25.23 31.10 -15.51
C LYS A 15 -24.39 30.15 -16.37
N SER A 16 -25.04 29.23 -17.08
CA SER A 16 -24.35 28.18 -17.84
C SER A 16 -23.53 28.75 -18.99
N THR A 17 -23.98 29.86 -19.61
CA THR A 17 -23.22 30.58 -20.65
C THR A 17 -21.93 31.17 -20.07
N PHE A 18 -22.00 31.78 -18.89
CA PHE A 18 -20.83 32.27 -18.20
C PHE A 18 -19.84 31.15 -17.89
N LEU A 19 -20.31 30.06 -17.26
CA LEU A 19 -19.45 28.92 -16.89
C LEU A 19 -18.73 28.33 -18.10
N GLN A 20 -19.43 28.19 -19.24
CA GLN A 20 -18.81 27.75 -20.49
C GLN A 20 -17.75 28.74 -20.98
N SER A 21 -18.08 30.04 -21.03
CA SER A 21 -17.14 31.09 -21.48
C SER A 21 -15.94 31.30 -20.54
N ALA A 22 -16.04 30.81 -19.29
CA ALA A 22 -14.98 30.85 -18.30
C ALA A 22 -14.13 29.57 -18.29
N GLY A 23 -14.41 28.59 -19.15
CA GLY A 23 -13.70 27.31 -19.18
C GLY A 23 -14.02 26.40 -17.98
N LEU A 24 -15.12 26.67 -17.27
CA LEU A 24 -15.48 25.96 -16.03
C LEU A 24 -16.30 24.68 -16.24
N GLY A 25 -16.59 24.32 -17.50
CA GLY A 25 -17.37 23.13 -17.86
C GLY A 25 -16.88 21.84 -17.18
N PRO A 26 -15.60 21.46 -17.26
CA PRO A 26 -15.06 20.24 -16.62
C PRO A 26 -15.18 20.22 -15.09
N TYR A 27 -15.31 21.39 -14.47
CA TYR A 27 -15.37 21.57 -13.02
C TYR A 27 -16.82 21.72 -12.52
N THR A 28 -17.81 21.70 -13.42
CA THR A 28 -19.21 21.98 -13.11
C THR A 28 -20.02 20.70 -12.89
N LEU A 29 -20.73 20.63 -11.76
CA LEU A 29 -21.80 19.67 -11.48
C LEU A 29 -23.16 20.37 -11.71
N SER A 30 -23.99 19.81 -12.58
CA SER A 30 -25.28 20.38 -12.94
C SER A 30 -26.39 19.32 -12.82
N PRO A 31 -27.50 19.60 -12.10
CA PRO A 31 -28.62 18.68 -12.03
C PRO A 31 -29.30 18.53 -13.40
N ASP A 32 -29.25 19.52 -14.29
CA ASP A 32 -29.77 19.37 -15.66
C ASP A 32 -28.95 18.36 -16.47
N THR A 33 -27.63 18.37 -16.31
CA THR A 33 -26.76 17.38 -16.97
C THR A 33 -27.04 15.98 -16.44
N LEU A 34 -27.21 15.84 -15.12
CA LEU A 34 -27.54 14.56 -14.48
C LEU A 34 -28.94 14.06 -14.88
N ARG A 35 -29.95 14.93 -14.98
CA ARG A 35 -31.29 14.56 -15.48
C ARG A 35 -31.21 13.91 -16.86
N LEU A 36 -30.43 14.50 -17.77
CA LEU A 36 -30.24 13.96 -19.12
C LEU A 36 -29.38 12.70 -19.17
N ALA A 37 -28.53 12.48 -18.16
CA ALA A 37 -27.80 11.23 -18.01
C ALA A 37 -28.70 10.09 -17.51
N TYR A 38 -29.71 10.39 -16.70
CA TYR A 38 -30.69 9.41 -16.23
C TYR A 38 -31.75 9.05 -17.29
N SER A 39 -32.20 10.04 -18.07
CA SER A 39 -33.25 9.82 -19.07
C SER A 39 -33.16 10.84 -20.21
N SER A 40 -33.61 10.45 -21.41
CA SER A 40 -33.79 11.39 -22.52
C SER A 40 -34.87 12.44 -22.20
N PRO A 41 -34.93 13.56 -22.93
CA PRO A 41 -36.07 14.47 -22.85
C PRO A 41 -37.41 13.74 -23.01
N VAL A 42 -38.45 14.24 -22.32
CA VAL A 42 -39.79 13.63 -22.30
C VAL A 42 -40.84 14.60 -22.82
N MET A 43 -41.97 14.08 -23.29
CA MET A 43 -43.11 14.90 -23.68
C MET A 43 -44.02 15.13 -22.47
N ASN A 44 -44.48 16.37 -22.25
CA ASN A 44 -45.49 16.68 -21.25
C ASN A 44 -46.94 16.54 -21.81
N ASP A 45 -47.94 16.78 -20.96
CA ASP A 45 -49.37 16.74 -21.28
C ASP A 45 -49.81 17.75 -22.36
N THR A 46 -49.03 18.83 -22.56
CA THR A 46 -49.25 19.82 -23.63
C THR A 46 -48.56 19.47 -24.96
N GLY A 47 -47.89 18.32 -25.04
CA GLY A 47 -47.16 17.88 -26.25
C GLY A 47 -45.78 18.51 -26.42
N ARG A 48 -45.29 19.28 -25.43
CA ARG A 48 -43.95 19.90 -25.48
C ARG A 48 -42.89 18.93 -24.98
N ILE A 49 -41.73 18.94 -25.64
CA ILE A 49 -40.54 18.23 -25.14
C ILE A 49 -39.94 19.06 -24.00
N VAL A 50 -39.73 18.44 -22.83
CA VAL A 50 -39.27 19.04 -21.58
C VAL A 50 -38.19 18.19 -20.91
N MET A 51 -37.54 18.75 -19.88
CA MET A 51 -36.61 18.02 -19.01
C MET A 51 -37.31 16.88 -18.25
N PRO A 52 -36.67 15.72 -18.07
CA PRO A 52 -37.21 14.62 -17.29
C PRO A 52 -37.06 14.88 -15.78
N TYR A 53 -38.14 15.33 -15.13
CA TYR A 53 -38.15 15.66 -13.70
C TYR A 53 -38.59 14.50 -12.78
N GLN A 54 -38.97 13.33 -13.30
CA GLN A 54 -39.52 12.23 -12.51
C GLN A 54 -38.55 11.69 -11.44
N ASP A 55 -37.25 11.63 -11.75
CA ASP A 55 -36.20 11.10 -10.86
C ASP A 55 -35.44 12.21 -10.09
N ASP A 56 -36.03 13.39 -9.87
CA ASP A 56 -35.30 14.55 -9.30
C ASP A 56 -34.62 14.26 -7.96
N ARG A 57 -35.27 13.44 -7.11
CA ARG A 57 -34.70 13.01 -5.84
C ARG A 57 -33.39 12.23 -6.02
N ARG A 58 -33.34 11.32 -7.02
CA ARG A 58 -32.14 10.54 -7.34
C ARG A 58 -31.06 11.40 -7.97
N VAL A 59 -31.45 12.35 -8.83
CA VAL A 59 -30.53 13.33 -9.43
C VAL A 59 -29.79 14.11 -8.34
N TRP A 60 -30.52 14.67 -7.36
CA TRP A 60 -29.90 15.41 -6.27
C TRP A 60 -29.07 14.51 -5.35
N GLN A 61 -29.51 13.29 -5.06
CA GLN A 61 -28.69 12.33 -4.31
C GLN A 61 -27.35 12.10 -5.02
N GLN A 62 -27.37 11.81 -6.33
CA GLN A 62 -26.17 11.57 -7.12
C GLN A 62 -25.27 12.82 -7.18
N LEU A 63 -25.86 14.02 -7.29
CA LEU A 63 -25.10 15.27 -7.26
C LEU A 63 -24.32 15.43 -5.96
N HIS A 64 -24.95 15.14 -4.81
CA HIS A 64 -24.28 15.23 -3.50
C HIS A 64 -23.20 14.16 -3.32
N GLU A 65 -23.42 12.94 -3.81
CA GLU A 65 -22.38 11.90 -3.82
C GLU A 65 -21.17 12.30 -4.68
N LEU A 66 -21.41 12.86 -5.87
CA LEU A 66 -20.36 13.41 -6.72
C LEU A 66 -19.63 14.58 -6.05
N LEU A 67 -20.38 15.47 -5.39
CA LEU A 67 -19.81 16.59 -4.65
C LEU A 67 -18.90 16.12 -3.51
N ASP A 68 -19.35 15.18 -2.68
CA ASP A 68 -18.56 14.60 -1.58
C ASP A 68 -17.27 13.93 -2.12
N MET A 69 -17.37 13.15 -3.20
CA MET A 69 -16.22 12.51 -3.84
C MET A 69 -15.21 13.51 -4.42
N ARG A 70 -15.66 14.53 -5.16
CA ARG A 70 -14.77 15.54 -5.74
C ARG A 70 -14.15 16.41 -4.64
N MET A 71 -14.92 16.73 -3.60
CA MET A 71 -14.42 17.49 -2.47
C MET A 71 -13.31 16.76 -1.71
N ALA A 72 -13.45 15.45 -1.51
CA ALA A 72 -12.45 14.60 -0.91
C ALA A 72 -11.13 14.54 -1.69
N ARG A 73 -11.16 14.76 -3.01
CA ARG A 73 -9.95 14.87 -3.86
C ARG A 73 -9.34 16.27 -3.88
N GLY A 74 -10.01 17.26 -3.29
CA GLY A 74 -9.53 18.64 -3.30
C GLY A 74 -9.65 19.33 -4.66
N GLU A 75 -10.69 19.01 -5.45
CA GLU A 75 -10.93 19.63 -6.76
C GLU A 75 -11.57 21.02 -6.65
N LEU A 76 -11.29 21.93 -7.59
CA LEU A 76 -12.17 23.09 -7.80
C LEU A 76 -13.52 22.60 -8.32
N ILE A 77 -14.60 23.04 -7.69
CA ILE A 77 -15.95 22.57 -8.02
C ILE A 77 -16.88 23.77 -8.21
N VAL A 78 -17.70 23.69 -9.25
CA VAL A 78 -18.83 24.58 -9.48
C VAL A 78 -20.12 23.77 -9.41
N VAL A 79 -21.12 24.22 -8.66
CA VAL A 79 -22.48 23.65 -8.72
C VAL A 79 -23.38 24.62 -9.49
N ASP A 80 -23.73 24.25 -10.72
CA ASP A 80 -24.64 25.02 -11.58
C ASP A 80 -26.08 24.61 -11.29
N ALA A 81 -26.71 25.31 -10.34
CA ALA A 81 -28.15 25.22 -10.11
C ALA A 81 -28.73 26.62 -9.87
N THR A 82 -30.04 26.69 -9.68
CA THR A 82 -30.73 27.98 -9.55
C THR A 82 -30.62 28.58 -8.16
N HIS A 83 -30.49 27.73 -7.13
CA HIS A 83 -30.32 28.10 -5.73
C HIS A 83 -31.29 29.20 -5.26
N THR A 84 -32.58 29.06 -5.62
CA THR A 84 -33.67 29.98 -5.24
C THR A 84 -34.24 29.70 -3.84
N THR A 85 -33.59 28.86 -3.03
CA THR A 85 -34.09 28.43 -1.71
C THR A 85 -32.92 28.21 -0.75
N SER A 86 -33.04 28.67 0.49
CA SER A 86 -31.94 28.69 1.47
C SER A 86 -31.50 27.32 1.97
N SER A 87 -32.32 26.27 1.85
CA SER A 87 -32.00 24.91 2.32
C SER A 87 -30.77 24.29 1.65
N TYR A 88 -30.52 24.63 0.38
CA TYR A 88 -29.36 24.12 -0.37
C TYR A 88 -28.02 24.52 0.26
N PHE A 89 -27.93 25.71 0.85
CA PHE A 89 -26.67 26.25 1.35
C PHE A 89 -26.13 25.51 2.57
N GLN A 90 -27.00 24.90 3.39
CA GLN A 90 -26.60 24.19 4.60
C GLN A 90 -25.81 22.92 4.29
N GLN A 91 -26.26 22.15 3.30
CA GLN A 91 -25.60 20.89 2.91
C GLN A 91 -24.19 21.15 2.35
N TYR A 92 -24.05 22.16 1.48
CA TYR A 92 -22.74 22.57 0.97
C TYR A 92 -21.81 23.09 2.07
N ALA A 93 -22.35 23.79 3.08
CA ALA A 93 -21.55 24.29 4.19
C ALA A 93 -21.00 23.17 5.08
N GLN A 94 -21.79 22.14 5.34
CA GLN A 94 -21.33 20.94 6.07
C GLN A 94 -20.20 20.24 5.33
N LEU A 95 -20.34 20.05 4.01
CA LEU A 95 -19.28 19.45 3.19
C LEU A 95 -18.04 20.35 3.11
N ALA A 96 -18.22 21.66 3.00
CA ALA A 96 -17.12 22.60 2.97
C ALA A 96 -16.35 22.63 4.29
N GLN A 97 -17.01 22.53 5.44
CA GLN A 97 -16.36 22.36 6.74
C GLN A 97 -15.61 21.02 6.81
N LYS A 98 -16.23 19.94 6.36
CA LYS A 98 -15.63 18.59 6.34
C LYS A 98 -14.28 18.59 5.61
N TYR A 99 -14.18 19.29 4.48
CA TYR A 99 -13.00 19.27 3.58
C TYR A 99 -12.19 20.57 3.49
N ARG A 100 -12.50 21.58 4.31
CA ARG A 100 -11.87 22.92 4.33
C ARG A 100 -11.96 23.69 3.00
N TYR A 101 -13.18 23.80 2.46
CA TYR A 101 -13.45 24.60 1.26
C TYR A 101 -13.89 26.02 1.59
N LYS A 102 -13.41 26.97 0.78
CA LYS A 102 -13.98 28.31 0.70
C LYS A 102 -15.25 28.29 -0.15
N LEU A 103 -16.26 29.02 0.31
CA LEU A 103 -17.61 29.02 -0.25
C LEU A 103 -17.88 30.33 -0.99
N TYR A 104 -18.23 30.24 -2.27
CA TYR A 104 -18.53 31.37 -3.13
C TYR A 104 -19.90 31.24 -3.79
N VAL A 105 -20.64 32.35 -3.86
CA VAL A 105 -21.86 32.45 -4.67
C VAL A 105 -21.60 33.35 -5.86
N ILE A 106 -21.76 32.81 -7.07
CA ILE A 106 -21.78 33.58 -8.31
C ILE A 106 -23.22 34.01 -8.55
N ASP A 107 -23.54 35.24 -8.19
CA ASP A 107 -24.93 35.72 -8.14
C ASP A 107 -25.35 36.42 -9.45
N PHE A 108 -26.47 35.97 -10.01
CA PHE A 108 -27.11 36.49 -11.22
C PHE A 108 -28.55 36.96 -10.94
N ALA A 109 -28.87 37.28 -9.68
CA ALA A 109 -30.21 37.72 -9.29
C ALA A 109 -30.54 39.17 -9.71
N ASP A 110 -29.53 39.93 -10.14
CA ASP A 110 -29.64 41.27 -10.70
C ASP A 110 -30.16 41.29 -12.15
N VAL A 111 -30.13 40.15 -12.85
CA VAL A 111 -30.62 40.04 -14.23
C VAL A 111 -32.15 40.20 -14.24
N PRO A 112 -32.72 41.19 -14.97
CA PRO A 112 -34.16 41.43 -14.98
C PRO A 112 -34.98 40.22 -15.44
N LEU A 113 -36.15 40.00 -14.83
CA LEU A 113 -37.07 38.92 -15.19
C LEU A 113 -37.42 38.94 -16.69
N ALA A 114 -37.68 40.11 -17.26
CA ALA A 114 -37.99 40.26 -18.69
C ALA A 114 -36.89 39.69 -19.59
N VAL A 115 -35.62 39.95 -19.25
CA VAL A 115 -34.45 39.42 -19.97
C VAL A 115 -34.36 37.90 -19.79
N CYS A 116 -34.63 37.39 -18.59
CA CYS A 116 -34.63 35.96 -18.34
C CYS A 116 -35.72 35.23 -19.14
N LEU A 117 -36.92 35.80 -19.24
CA LEU A 117 -38.03 35.26 -20.03
C LEU A 117 -37.69 35.24 -21.53
N GLU A 118 -37.17 36.35 -22.05
CA GLU A 118 -36.74 36.45 -23.45
C GLU A 118 -35.68 35.38 -23.79
N ARG A 119 -34.62 35.31 -22.99
CA ARG A 119 -33.54 34.32 -23.17
C ARG A 119 -34.04 32.89 -22.98
N ASN A 120 -34.98 32.65 -22.08
CA ASN A 120 -35.53 31.33 -21.84
C ASN A 120 -36.27 30.78 -23.07
N ARG A 121 -37.00 31.62 -23.80
CA ARG A 121 -37.71 31.25 -25.04
C ARG A 121 -36.76 30.86 -26.18
N GLN A 122 -35.51 31.31 -26.14
CA GLN A 122 -34.48 31.01 -27.15
C GLN A 122 -33.67 29.73 -26.86
N ARG A 123 -33.94 29.06 -25.73
CA ARG A 123 -33.20 27.84 -25.34
C ARG A 123 -33.66 26.64 -26.14
N ALA A 124 -32.85 25.58 -26.15
CA ALA A 124 -33.23 24.30 -26.73
C ALA A 124 -34.60 23.84 -26.18
N PRO A 125 -35.50 23.23 -26.98
CA PRO A 125 -36.89 22.99 -26.60
C PRO A 125 -37.08 22.36 -25.22
N HIS A 126 -36.33 21.29 -24.93
CA HIS A 126 -36.38 20.58 -23.65
C HIS A 126 -35.94 21.41 -22.44
N LYS A 127 -35.16 22.49 -22.65
CA LYS A 127 -34.68 23.38 -21.59
C LYS A 127 -35.61 24.57 -21.33
N ILE A 128 -36.59 24.84 -22.19
CA ILE A 128 -37.54 25.94 -22.00
C ILE A 128 -38.41 25.60 -20.79
N VAL A 129 -38.49 26.55 -19.85
CA VAL A 129 -39.34 26.44 -18.64
C VAL A 129 -40.49 27.42 -18.76
N ASP A 130 -41.71 27.05 -18.34
CA ASP A 130 -42.88 27.93 -18.49
C ASP A 130 -42.74 29.25 -17.74
N ASP A 131 -43.26 30.33 -18.33
CA ASP A 131 -43.15 31.71 -17.81
C ASP A 131 -43.68 31.83 -16.37
N VAL A 132 -44.81 31.18 -16.05
CA VAL A 132 -45.39 31.14 -14.69
C VAL A 132 -44.44 30.48 -13.68
N VAL A 133 -43.68 29.46 -14.10
CA VAL A 133 -42.68 28.81 -13.24
C VAL A 133 -41.49 29.74 -13.04
N LEU A 134 -41.04 30.44 -14.07
CA LEU A 134 -39.97 31.45 -13.99
C LEU A 134 -40.34 32.60 -13.05
N GLU A 135 -41.56 33.12 -13.14
CA GLU A 135 -42.08 34.17 -12.24
C GLU A 135 -42.05 33.72 -10.77
N LYS A 136 -42.52 32.49 -10.48
CA LYS A 136 -42.44 31.90 -9.14
C LYS A 136 -41.01 31.69 -8.67
N MET A 137 -40.10 31.29 -9.55
CA MET A 137 -38.68 31.17 -9.24
C MET A 137 -38.06 32.54 -8.93
N HIS A 138 -38.41 33.58 -9.69
CA HIS A 138 -37.93 34.95 -9.49
C HIS A 138 -38.41 35.52 -8.16
N ALA A 139 -39.70 35.33 -7.81
CA ALA A 139 -40.25 35.76 -6.53
C ALA A 139 -39.58 35.05 -5.33
N ARG A 140 -39.22 33.77 -5.47
CA ARG A 140 -38.43 33.05 -4.45
C ARG A 140 -36.99 33.56 -4.40
N LEU A 141 -36.40 33.85 -5.55
CA LEU A 141 -35.03 34.35 -5.63
C LEU A 141 -34.88 35.72 -4.95
N SER A 142 -35.83 36.63 -5.15
CA SER A 142 -35.79 37.97 -4.55
C SER A 142 -35.87 37.98 -3.02
N THR A 143 -36.42 36.92 -2.42
CA THR A 143 -36.55 36.75 -0.96
C THR A 143 -35.53 35.78 -0.35
N CYS A 144 -34.74 35.08 -1.18
CA CYS A 144 -33.76 34.10 -0.74
C CYS A 144 -32.47 34.76 -0.24
N ALA A 145 -32.28 34.82 1.08
CA ALA A 145 -31.05 35.31 1.71
C ALA A 145 -29.86 34.35 1.52
N ILE A 146 -28.67 34.92 1.32
CA ILE A 146 -27.39 34.19 1.24
C ILE A 146 -26.76 34.15 2.65
N PRO A 147 -26.38 32.96 3.17
CA PRO A 147 -25.74 32.88 4.49
C PRO A 147 -24.38 33.60 4.54
N LYS A 148 -24.06 34.22 5.69
CA LYS A 148 -22.85 35.05 5.89
C LYS A 148 -21.52 34.34 5.60
N GLN A 149 -21.48 33.01 5.71
CA GLN A 149 -20.29 32.20 5.44
C GLN A 149 -19.94 32.09 3.95
N TYR A 150 -20.85 32.49 3.05
CA TYR A 150 -20.59 32.54 1.62
C TYR A 150 -20.10 33.93 1.22
N THR A 151 -19.05 33.97 0.40
CA THR A 151 -18.62 35.20 -0.25
C THR A 151 -19.38 35.36 -1.57
N VAL A 152 -20.17 36.43 -1.71
CA VAL A 152 -20.83 36.75 -2.98
C VAL A 152 -19.81 37.37 -3.91
N ILE A 153 -19.70 36.84 -5.12
CA ILE A 153 -18.77 37.31 -6.13
C ILE A 153 -19.45 37.48 -7.48
N GLN A 154 -18.98 38.46 -8.22
CA GLN A 154 -19.43 38.71 -9.59
C GLN A 154 -18.70 37.82 -10.59
N PRO A 155 -19.28 37.52 -11.77
CA PRO A 155 -18.65 36.67 -12.78
C PRO A 155 -17.22 37.07 -13.18
N ALA A 156 -16.91 38.37 -13.23
CA ALA A 156 -15.56 38.86 -13.53
C ALA A 156 -14.53 38.46 -12.46
N ALA A 157 -14.90 38.60 -11.18
CA ALA A 157 -14.04 38.28 -10.05
C ALA A 157 -13.70 36.78 -9.95
N VAL A 158 -14.55 35.89 -10.49
CA VAL A 158 -14.24 34.45 -10.59
C VAL A 158 -13.00 34.22 -11.46
N LYS A 159 -12.94 34.88 -12.63
CA LYS A 159 -11.81 34.74 -13.56
C LYS A 159 -10.53 35.31 -12.95
N GLU A 160 -10.62 36.45 -12.26
CA GLU A 160 -9.50 37.07 -11.57
C GLU A 160 -8.97 36.20 -10.42
N LEU A 161 -9.87 35.62 -9.62
CA LEU A 161 -9.51 34.69 -8.55
C LEU A 161 -8.79 33.46 -9.09
N ILE A 162 -9.27 32.86 -10.19
CA ILE A 162 -8.60 31.70 -10.80
C ILE A 162 -7.24 32.10 -11.38
N ALA A 163 -7.16 33.24 -12.06
CA ALA A 163 -5.92 33.73 -12.66
C ALA A 163 -4.86 34.11 -11.62
N SER A 164 -5.25 34.51 -10.40
CA SER A 164 -4.30 34.88 -9.35
C SER A 164 -3.41 33.71 -8.91
N TYR A 165 -3.91 32.47 -8.97
CA TYR A 165 -3.14 31.26 -8.65
C TYR A 165 -2.07 30.91 -9.69
N GLN A 166 -2.13 31.48 -10.90
CA GLN A 166 -1.10 31.28 -11.93
C GLN A 166 0.15 32.12 -11.66
N LYS A 167 0.02 33.19 -10.87
CA LYS A 167 1.09 34.14 -10.62
C LYS A 167 1.88 33.69 -9.39
N PRO A 168 3.20 33.48 -9.51
CA PRO A 168 4.03 33.19 -8.35
C PRO A 168 4.03 34.38 -7.38
N ILE A 169 4.08 34.11 -6.08
CA ILE A 169 4.31 35.18 -5.09
C ILE A 169 5.78 35.59 -5.11
N ASN A 170 6.08 36.87 -4.89
CA ASN A 170 7.47 37.32 -4.82
C ASN A 170 8.00 37.20 -3.39
N LEU A 171 9.07 36.41 -3.21
CA LEU A 171 9.77 36.22 -1.94
C LEU A 171 11.19 36.81 -1.97
N SER A 172 11.56 37.56 -3.01
CA SER A 172 12.92 38.09 -3.19
C SER A 172 13.35 39.13 -2.14
N GLN A 173 12.43 39.55 -1.27
CA GLN A 173 12.73 40.39 -0.11
C GLN A 173 13.38 39.64 1.06
N TYR A 174 13.30 38.30 1.08
CA TYR A 174 13.89 37.47 2.13
C TYR A 174 15.32 37.06 1.75
N GLU A 175 16.20 37.00 2.74
CA GLU A 175 17.62 36.65 2.56
C GLU A 175 17.78 35.16 2.23
N HIS A 176 17.09 34.29 2.98
CA HIS A 176 17.08 32.85 2.75
C HIS A 176 15.65 32.30 2.70
N ILE A 177 15.44 31.23 1.92
CA ILE A 177 14.20 30.45 1.91
C ILE A 177 14.50 29.03 2.39
N HIS A 178 13.94 28.64 3.53
CA HIS A 178 14.10 27.33 4.14
C HIS A 178 12.91 26.44 3.81
N HIS A 179 13.17 25.28 3.19
CA HIS A 179 12.17 24.27 2.90
C HIS A 179 12.40 23.10 3.83
N ILE A 180 11.51 22.90 4.79
CA ILE A 180 11.63 21.91 5.86
C ILE A 180 10.79 20.70 5.46
N GLY A 181 11.46 19.55 5.32
CA GLY A 181 10.88 18.27 4.89
C GLY A 181 9.84 17.68 5.84
N ASP A 182 9.45 16.45 5.55
CA ASP A 182 8.54 15.67 6.40
C ASP A 182 9.13 15.52 7.81
N ILE A 183 8.35 15.90 8.84
CA ILE A 183 8.76 15.86 10.25
C ILE A 183 8.25 14.59 10.93
N GLN A 184 7.07 14.13 10.53
CA GLN A 184 6.45 12.87 10.94
C GLN A 184 6.38 12.69 12.47
N GLY A 185 6.28 13.76 13.28
CA GLY A 185 6.24 13.65 14.74
C GLY A 185 7.60 13.43 15.40
N CYS A 186 8.70 13.86 14.77
CA CYS A 186 10.05 13.89 15.33
C CYS A 186 10.44 15.30 15.76
N TYR A 187 10.20 15.64 17.02
CA TYR A 187 10.49 16.96 17.58
C TYR A 187 11.98 17.19 17.77
N THR A 188 12.72 16.18 18.20
CA THR A 188 14.15 16.34 18.52
C THR A 188 14.97 16.85 17.32
N PRO A 189 14.91 16.25 16.11
CA PRO A 189 15.60 16.79 14.93
C PRO A 189 15.11 18.18 14.50
N LEU A 190 13.82 18.46 14.64
CA LEU A 190 13.24 19.76 14.32
C LEU A 190 13.79 20.86 15.23
N ARG A 191 13.84 20.59 16.54
CA ARG A 191 14.39 21.50 17.54
C ARG A 191 15.86 21.77 17.27
N GLU A 192 16.65 20.73 17.04
CA GLU A 192 18.09 20.85 16.74
C GLU A 192 18.35 21.70 15.50
N TYR A 193 17.54 21.55 14.44
CA TYR A 193 17.64 22.42 13.26
C TYR A 193 17.50 23.91 13.63
N PHE A 194 16.49 24.27 14.43
CA PHE A 194 16.25 25.66 14.85
C PHE A 194 17.20 26.15 15.96
N GLU A 195 17.89 25.26 16.67
CA GLU A 195 19.01 25.63 17.54
C GLU A 195 20.25 26.05 16.72
N GLN A 196 20.51 25.34 15.62
CA GLN A 196 21.62 25.63 14.70
C GLN A 196 21.30 26.77 13.73
N HIS A 197 20.02 26.93 13.38
CA HIS A 197 19.50 27.94 12.46
C HIS A 197 18.31 28.66 13.12
N PRO A 198 18.56 29.57 14.08
CA PRO A 198 17.51 30.28 14.79
C PRO A 198 16.54 30.98 13.86
N TYR A 199 15.25 30.94 14.20
CA TYR A 199 14.23 31.66 13.47
C TYR A 199 14.53 33.17 13.40
N THR A 200 14.36 33.76 12.22
CA THR A 200 14.51 35.20 11.97
C THR A 200 13.41 35.71 11.03
N GLU A 201 13.06 37.00 11.13
CA GLU A 201 12.08 37.63 10.25
C GLU A 201 12.65 37.98 8.86
N HIS A 202 13.98 37.91 8.71
CA HIS A 202 14.69 38.16 7.46
C HIS A 202 14.64 36.96 6.47
N ASP A 203 14.28 35.78 6.97
CA ASP A 203 14.16 34.55 6.19
C ASP A 203 12.71 34.11 6.04
N TYR A 204 12.45 33.23 5.07
CA TYR A 204 11.14 32.61 4.84
C TYR A 204 11.19 31.10 5.10
N TYR A 205 10.19 30.55 5.77
CA TYR A 205 10.14 29.13 6.14
C TYR A 205 8.93 28.44 5.52
N ILE A 206 9.17 27.30 4.87
CA ILE A 206 8.15 26.50 4.19
C ILE A 206 8.21 25.08 4.74
N PHE A 207 7.20 24.67 5.49
CA PHE A 207 7.03 23.28 5.92
C PHE A 207 6.34 22.50 4.80
N THR A 208 6.94 21.43 4.29
CA THR A 208 6.45 20.70 3.12
C THR A 208 5.33 19.69 3.40
N GLY A 209 4.87 19.61 4.64
CA GLY A 209 3.77 18.74 5.08
C GLY A 209 4.22 17.62 6.01
N ASP A 210 3.26 16.76 6.36
CA ASP A 210 3.43 15.62 7.27
C ASP A 210 4.14 16.03 8.57
N LEU A 211 3.49 16.91 9.33
CA LEU A 211 4.00 17.33 10.63
C LEU A 211 4.03 16.17 11.62
N LEU A 212 3.03 15.27 11.57
CA LEU A 212 2.79 14.20 12.54
C LEU A 212 2.65 12.83 11.87
N ASP A 213 2.75 11.78 12.69
CA ASP A 213 1.87 10.59 12.81
C ASP A 213 2.70 9.32 13.08
N ARG A 214 3.95 9.26 12.63
CA ARG A 214 4.77 8.03 12.68
C ARG A 214 5.87 8.02 13.74
N GLY A 215 6.35 9.19 14.12
CA GLY A 215 7.34 9.42 15.15
C GLY A 215 6.76 9.27 16.55
N THR A 216 7.59 9.52 17.56
CA THR A 216 7.22 9.32 18.98
C THR A 216 6.86 10.61 19.70
N GLU A 217 7.11 11.78 19.10
CA GLU A 217 7.02 13.11 19.72
C GLU A 217 5.95 13.98 19.03
N ASN A 218 4.78 13.40 18.69
CA ASN A 218 3.77 14.09 17.88
C ASN A 218 3.13 15.28 18.61
N ALA A 219 2.94 15.15 19.92
CA ALA A 219 2.38 16.24 20.72
C ALA A 219 3.35 17.44 20.78
N GLU A 220 4.62 17.15 20.96
CA GLU A 220 5.71 18.12 21.04
C GLU A 220 5.87 18.88 19.72
N VAL A 221 5.84 18.18 18.58
CA VAL A 221 5.86 18.83 17.26
C VAL A 221 4.65 19.74 17.08
N LEU A 222 3.44 19.25 17.35
CA LEU A 222 2.23 20.05 17.12
C LEU A 222 2.22 21.30 18.02
N GLN A 223 2.58 21.14 19.30
CA GLN A 223 2.67 22.26 20.24
C GLN A 223 3.74 23.27 19.81
N TYR A 224 4.94 22.81 19.50
CA TYR A 224 6.05 23.66 19.07
C TYR A 224 5.70 24.47 17.80
N VAL A 225 5.09 23.81 16.81
CA VAL A 225 4.67 24.49 15.57
C VAL A 225 3.59 25.54 15.85
N CYS A 226 2.60 25.21 16.68
CA CYS A 226 1.54 26.13 17.07
C CYS A 226 2.07 27.37 17.78
N ASP A 227 3.03 27.19 18.69
CA ASP A 227 3.53 28.28 19.53
C ASP A 227 4.50 29.21 18.81
N ASN A 228 5.30 28.69 17.87
CA ASN A 228 6.42 29.44 17.31
C ASN A 228 6.17 29.97 15.88
N PHE A 229 5.31 29.30 15.11
CA PHE A 229 5.25 29.52 13.65
C PHE A 229 3.85 29.85 13.12
N VAL A 230 2.79 29.47 13.81
CA VAL A 230 1.42 29.82 13.39
C VAL A 230 1.25 31.35 13.42
N ASP A 231 0.52 31.87 12.43
CA ASP A 231 0.25 33.31 12.22
C ASP A 231 1.48 34.18 11.86
N LYS A 232 2.68 33.59 11.73
CA LYS A 232 3.88 34.32 11.25
C LYS A 232 3.77 34.61 9.74
N PRO A 233 4.04 35.86 9.29
CA PRO A 233 3.86 36.25 7.89
C PRO A 233 4.91 35.63 6.94
N ASN A 234 6.07 35.24 7.47
CA ASN A 234 7.18 34.62 6.77
C ASN A 234 7.21 33.08 6.91
N VAL A 235 6.09 32.46 7.28
CA VAL A 235 5.96 31.00 7.36
C VAL A 235 4.78 30.51 6.52
N THR A 236 5.02 29.49 5.70
CA THR A 236 3.97 28.76 4.98
C THR A 236 3.99 27.28 5.34
N PHE A 237 2.80 26.70 5.51
CA PHE A 237 2.62 25.26 5.67
C PHE A 237 1.99 24.69 4.40
N ILE A 238 2.63 23.69 3.82
CA ILE A 238 2.06 22.85 2.76
C ILE A 238 1.37 21.66 3.44
N GLU A 239 0.19 21.30 2.95
CA GLU A 239 -0.56 20.17 3.49
C GLU A 239 0.01 18.84 3.01
N GLY A 240 0.37 17.97 3.95
CA GLY A 240 0.73 16.59 3.71
C GLY A 240 -0.43 15.61 3.83
N ASN A 241 -0.20 14.34 3.49
CA ASN A 241 -1.26 13.34 3.53
C ASN A 241 -1.61 12.87 4.95
N HIS A 242 -0.70 12.99 5.92
CA HIS A 242 -0.97 12.73 7.34
C HIS A 242 -1.61 13.95 8.04
N ASP A 243 -1.35 15.18 7.58
CA ASP A 243 -1.90 16.40 8.19
C ASP A 243 -3.44 16.44 8.15
N GLY A 244 -4.06 15.81 7.14
CA GLY A 244 -5.51 15.67 7.07
C GLY A 244 -6.14 14.98 8.30
N TYR A 245 -5.40 14.11 8.99
CA TYR A 245 -5.85 13.44 10.22
C TYR A 245 -5.96 14.41 11.39
N ILE A 246 -5.15 15.48 11.42
CA ILE A 246 -5.22 16.53 12.44
C ILE A 246 -6.57 17.24 12.34
N TRP A 247 -7.01 17.59 11.12
CA TRP A 247 -8.33 18.20 10.90
C TRP A 247 -9.47 17.26 11.29
N GLN A 248 -9.36 15.98 10.93
CA GLN A 248 -10.37 14.99 11.30
C GLN A 248 -10.46 14.81 12.82
N TRP A 249 -9.33 14.77 13.52
CA TRP A 249 -9.28 14.71 14.98
C TRP A 249 -9.91 15.95 15.60
N LEU A 250 -9.53 17.15 15.13
CA LEU A 250 -10.03 18.43 15.61
C LEU A 250 -11.56 18.56 15.44
N THR A 251 -12.10 18.02 14.35
CA THR A 251 -13.53 18.10 13.99
C THR A 251 -14.33 16.84 14.31
N HIS A 252 -13.75 15.91 15.08
CA HIS A 252 -14.39 14.66 15.50
C HIS A 252 -14.90 13.78 14.34
N GLN A 253 -14.22 13.83 13.19
CA GLN A 253 -14.50 12.96 12.05
C GLN A 253 -13.88 11.57 12.25
N PRO A 254 -14.44 10.51 11.61
CA PRO A 254 -13.82 9.19 11.62
C PRO A 254 -12.44 9.19 10.96
N ILE A 255 -11.43 8.71 11.69
CA ILE A 255 -10.06 8.53 11.20
C ILE A 255 -9.82 7.05 10.94
N ARG A 256 -9.53 6.68 9.69
CA ARG A 256 -9.26 5.27 9.30
C ARG A 256 -7.78 4.87 9.39
N ALA A 257 -6.90 5.79 9.79
CA ALA A 257 -5.48 5.53 9.96
C ALA A 257 -5.21 4.76 11.26
N ARG A 258 -4.59 3.59 11.15
CA ARG A 258 -4.24 2.77 12.32
C ARG A 258 -3.18 3.44 13.20
N GLU A 259 -2.15 4.00 12.57
CA GLU A 259 -1.05 4.67 13.28
C GLU A 259 -1.58 5.83 14.13
N PHE A 260 -2.34 6.73 13.51
CA PHE A 260 -2.95 7.85 14.21
C PHE A 260 -3.80 7.45 15.41
N ASN A 261 -4.64 6.43 15.26
CA ASN A 261 -5.50 5.97 16.35
C ASN A 261 -4.74 5.18 17.42
N GLY A 262 -3.66 4.49 17.06
CA GLY A 262 -2.87 3.66 17.97
C GLY A 262 -1.86 4.45 18.80
N ARG A 263 -1.34 5.56 18.26
CA ARG A 263 -0.26 6.34 18.87
C ARG A 263 -0.59 7.82 18.99
N THR A 264 -0.71 8.50 17.85
CA THR A 264 -0.77 9.97 17.74
C THR A 264 -1.91 10.55 18.57
N ARG A 265 -3.12 10.00 18.44
CA ARG A 265 -4.31 10.47 19.16
C ARG A 265 -4.09 10.54 20.67
N ALA A 266 -3.53 9.48 21.27
CA ALA A 266 -3.32 9.42 22.71
C ALA A 266 -2.29 10.46 23.18
N GLN A 267 -1.27 10.76 22.37
CA GLN A 267 -0.31 11.83 22.66
C GLN A 267 -1.00 13.20 22.63
N LEU A 268 -1.77 13.48 21.57
CA LEU A 268 -2.48 14.76 21.43
C LEU A 268 -3.52 15.00 22.54
N GLU A 269 -4.26 13.96 22.94
CA GLU A 269 -5.26 14.05 24.01
C GLU A 269 -4.65 14.28 25.40
N ARG A 270 -3.44 13.76 25.65
CA ARG A 270 -2.71 13.99 26.92
C ARG A 270 -2.06 15.37 26.98
N ALA A 271 -1.61 15.90 25.85
CA ALA A 271 -0.87 17.16 25.78
C ALA A 271 -1.72 18.43 25.96
N ASN A 272 -3.06 18.30 25.99
CA ASN A 272 -4.01 19.41 26.20
C ASN A 272 -3.72 20.65 25.32
N ILE A 273 -3.40 20.41 24.06
CA ILE A 273 -3.01 21.43 23.07
C ILE A 273 -4.18 22.38 22.78
N ASP A 274 -3.91 23.68 22.61
CA ASP A 274 -4.94 24.66 22.24
C ASP A 274 -5.53 24.35 20.85
N LYS A 275 -6.74 23.79 20.86
CA LYS A 275 -7.51 23.49 19.64
C LYS A 275 -7.76 24.72 18.76
N ARG A 276 -7.75 25.94 19.31
CA ARG A 276 -7.88 27.17 18.50
C ARG A 276 -6.62 27.43 17.69
N ALA A 277 -5.44 27.26 18.27
CA ALA A 277 -4.17 27.34 17.55
C ALA A 277 -4.07 26.26 16.46
N VAL A 278 -4.43 25.01 16.77
CA VAL A 278 -4.48 23.92 15.78
C VAL A 278 -5.46 24.24 14.64
N SER A 279 -6.62 24.83 14.95
CA SER A 279 -7.57 25.28 13.92
C SER A 279 -6.97 26.36 13.02
N ARG A 280 -6.21 27.32 13.56
CA ARG A 280 -5.53 28.35 12.75
C ARG A 280 -4.45 27.73 11.85
N LEU A 281 -3.65 26.81 12.36
CA LEU A 281 -2.69 26.02 11.57
C LEU A 281 -3.37 25.29 10.41
N MET A 282 -4.42 24.50 10.68
CA MET A 282 -5.09 23.73 9.64
C MET A 282 -5.77 24.61 8.58
N ASN A 283 -6.19 25.82 8.94
CA ASN A 283 -6.78 26.78 8.00
C ASN A 283 -5.73 27.60 7.24
N SER A 284 -4.49 27.69 7.71
CA SER A 284 -3.38 28.37 7.02
C SER A 284 -2.66 27.47 6.01
N MET A 285 -2.76 26.14 6.16
CA MET A 285 -2.17 25.18 5.25
C MET A 285 -2.62 25.36 3.79
N GLN A 286 -1.67 25.28 2.88
CA GLN A 286 -1.86 25.40 1.43
C GLN A 286 -1.62 24.05 0.74
N ASP A 287 -2.32 23.76 -0.36
CA ASP A 287 -2.12 22.50 -1.09
C ASP A 287 -0.78 22.49 -1.87
N CYS A 288 -0.26 23.68 -2.21
CA CYS A 288 1.03 23.92 -2.86
C CYS A 288 1.42 25.40 -2.71
N LEU A 289 2.69 25.75 -2.97
CA LEU A 289 3.18 27.12 -3.05
C LEU A 289 3.97 27.32 -4.35
N TYR A 290 3.73 28.43 -5.04
CA TYR A 290 4.49 28.82 -6.22
C TYR A 290 5.05 30.22 -6.00
N TYR A 291 6.38 30.36 -6.05
CA TYR A 291 7.04 31.63 -5.74
C TYR A 291 8.22 31.96 -6.65
N THR A 292 8.60 33.22 -6.68
CA THR A 292 9.84 33.72 -7.30
C THR A 292 10.81 34.20 -6.24
N TRP A 293 12.08 33.89 -6.42
CA TRP A 293 13.18 34.43 -5.63
C TRP A 293 14.33 34.77 -6.58
N HIS A 294 14.51 36.07 -6.80
CA HIS A 294 15.32 36.64 -7.87
C HIS A 294 14.97 36.04 -9.25
N ASP A 295 15.92 35.37 -9.90
CA ASP A 295 15.79 34.76 -11.22
C ASP A 295 15.13 33.38 -11.21
N LYS A 296 14.87 32.81 -10.02
CA LYS A 296 14.36 31.45 -9.84
C LYS A 296 12.87 31.45 -9.57
N ARG A 297 12.20 30.45 -10.14
CA ARG A 297 10.80 30.11 -9.88
C ARG A 297 10.76 28.76 -9.21
N VAL A 298 10.09 28.64 -8.07
CA VAL A 298 10.11 27.41 -7.27
C VAL A 298 8.67 26.98 -6.99
N PHE A 299 8.38 25.72 -7.32
CA PHE A 299 7.11 25.08 -7.02
C PHE A 299 7.30 24.10 -5.87
N VAL A 300 6.56 24.33 -4.78
CA VAL A 300 6.59 23.51 -3.58
C VAL A 300 5.26 22.76 -3.44
N SER A 301 5.34 21.45 -3.31
CA SER A 301 4.20 20.56 -3.05
C SER A 301 4.63 19.47 -2.07
N HIS A 302 3.69 18.73 -1.49
CA HIS A 302 4.08 17.68 -0.56
C HIS A 302 4.75 16.49 -1.28
N ALA A 303 4.23 16.05 -2.44
CA ALA A 303 4.63 14.77 -3.05
C ALA A 303 5.13 14.83 -4.52
N GLY A 304 5.42 16.04 -5.01
CA GLY A 304 6.02 16.29 -6.32
C GLY A 304 5.06 16.11 -7.50
N VAL A 305 5.33 16.85 -8.58
CA VAL A 305 4.58 16.81 -9.85
C VAL A 305 5.52 16.60 -11.04
N SER A 306 5.01 16.04 -12.13
CA SER A 306 5.79 15.75 -13.35
C SER A 306 5.90 16.93 -14.31
N ASN A 307 5.22 18.04 -14.03
CA ASN A 307 5.27 19.30 -14.76
C ASN A 307 4.70 20.42 -13.88
N LEU A 308 5.09 21.67 -14.13
CA LEU A 308 4.47 22.84 -13.53
C LEU A 308 3.04 22.98 -14.11
N PRO A 309 1.98 22.93 -13.28
CA PRO A 309 0.61 23.10 -13.76
C PRO A 309 0.39 24.52 -14.28
N GLU A 310 -0.30 24.67 -15.42
CA GLU A 310 -0.67 25.99 -15.97
C GLU A 310 -1.50 26.82 -14.98
N ASN A 311 -2.31 26.16 -14.18
CA ASN A 311 -3.01 26.75 -13.05
C ASN A 311 -3.07 25.75 -11.89
N PRO A 312 -2.35 26.02 -10.78
CA PRO A 312 -2.35 25.13 -9.63
C PRO A 312 -3.74 24.83 -9.07
N LEU A 313 -4.68 25.77 -9.20
CA LEU A 313 -6.06 25.66 -8.68
C LEU A 313 -6.92 24.64 -9.42
N LEU A 314 -6.60 24.38 -10.69
CA LEU A 314 -7.41 23.53 -11.56
C LEU A 314 -7.02 22.05 -11.47
N LEU A 315 -5.89 21.74 -10.85
CA LEU A 315 -5.50 20.37 -10.55
C LEU A 315 -6.04 19.95 -9.17
N ALA A 316 -6.51 18.72 -9.05
CA ALA A 316 -6.99 18.19 -7.77
C ALA A 316 -5.88 18.23 -6.71
N SER A 317 -6.17 18.76 -5.52
CA SER A 317 -5.19 18.89 -4.43
C SER A 317 -4.52 17.57 -4.06
N GLN A 318 -5.24 16.45 -4.18
CA GLN A 318 -4.70 15.12 -3.93
C GLN A 318 -3.46 14.80 -4.80
N GLN A 319 -3.28 15.42 -5.96
CA GLN A 319 -2.10 15.21 -6.80
C GLN A 319 -0.85 15.91 -6.24
N TYR A 320 -1.00 17.04 -5.55
CA TYR A 320 0.09 17.68 -4.82
C TYR A 320 0.40 16.98 -3.50
N ILE A 321 -0.65 16.46 -2.85
CA ILE A 321 -0.56 15.81 -1.54
C ILE A 321 -0.08 14.36 -1.66
N ARG A 322 -0.58 13.57 -2.61
CA ARG A 322 -0.20 12.14 -2.74
C ARG A 322 0.72 11.85 -3.90
N GLY A 323 0.98 12.86 -4.73
CA GLY A 323 1.85 12.78 -5.89
C GLY A 323 1.16 12.18 -7.10
N VAL A 324 1.84 12.30 -8.24
CA VAL A 324 1.43 11.70 -9.52
C VAL A 324 2.20 10.41 -9.80
N GLY A 325 1.60 9.48 -10.55
CA GLY A 325 2.18 8.17 -10.85
C GLY A 325 2.16 7.20 -9.66
N ARG A 326 2.95 6.12 -9.73
CA ARG A 326 3.06 5.16 -8.62
C ARG A 326 4.03 5.66 -7.55
N TYR A 327 3.86 5.22 -6.31
CA TYR A 327 4.69 5.66 -5.17
C TYR A 327 6.20 5.50 -5.44
N ASP A 328 6.60 4.39 -6.05
CA ASP A 328 7.99 4.03 -6.37
C ASP A 328 8.57 4.76 -7.59
N GLN A 329 7.82 5.62 -8.27
CA GLN A 329 8.26 6.30 -9.50
C GLN A 329 8.75 7.74 -9.28
N VAL A 330 8.95 8.18 -8.03
CA VAL A 330 9.28 9.59 -7.71
C VAL A 330 10.43 10.15 -8.56
N GLY A 331 11.52 9.40 -8.74
CA GLY A 331 12.65 9.87 -9.58
C GLY A 331 12.26 10.11 -11.04
N ALA A 332 11.42 9.23 -11.63
CA ALA A 332 10.92 9.44 -12.99
C ALA A 332 9.95 10.64 -13.09
N ILE A 333 9.24 10.97 -12.01
CA ILE A 333 8.40 12.16 -11.92
C ILE A 333 9.28 13.41 -11.89
N ASP A 334 10.35 13.41 -11.11
CA ASP A 334 11.29 14.54 -11.03
C ASP A 334 12.07 14.73 -12.33
N ASP A 335 12.48 13.66 -13.00
CA ASP A 335 13.11 13.74 -14.33
C ASP A 335 12.15 14.32 -15.37
N ALA A 336 10.87 13.91 -15.33
CA ALA A 336 9.83 14.47 -16.19
C ALA A 336 9.59 15.97 -15.90
N PHE A 337 9.65 16.39 -14.64
CA PHE A 337 9.52 17.80 -14.27
C PHE A 337 10.62 18.64 -14.92
N VAL A 338 11.87 18.19 -14.83
CA VAL A 338 13.02 18.85 -15.48
C VAL A 338 12.81 18.90 -16.99
N ALA A 339 12.39 17.80 -17.61
CA ALA A 339 12.17 17.74 -19.06
C ALA A 339 11.07 18.69 -19.58
N HIS A 340 10.05 18.99 -18.77
CA HIS A 340 8.92 19.83 -19.18
C HIS A 340 9.03 21.30 -18.74
N THR A 341 10.05 21.68 -17.97
CA THR A 341 10.18 23.02 -17.42
C THR A 341 11.51 23.68 -17.80
N SER A 342 11.50 25.01 -17.93
CA SER A 342 12.72 25.78 -18.23
C SER A 342 13.74 25.73 -17.09
N ASP A 343 15.01 26.01 -17.37
CA ASP A 343 16.12 25.94 -16.41
C ASP A 343 15.99 26.85 -15.18
N SER A 344 15.13 27.89 -15.24
CA SER A 344 14.83 28.75 -14.09
C SER A 344 13.76 28.19 -13.13
N VAL A 345 13.20 27.01 -13.41
CA VAL A 345 12.09 26.42 -12.64
C VAL A 345 12.56 25.22 -11.82
N TYR A 346 12.29 25.28 -10.52
CA TYR A 346 12.68 24.28 -9.52
C TYR A 346 11.45 23.66 -8.87
N GLN A 347 11.64 22.44 -8.34
CA GLN A 347 10.66 21.73 -7.53
C GLN A 347 11.26 21.34 -6.18
N VAL A 348 10.49 21.52 -5.11
CA VAL A 348 10.79 21.02 -3.77
C VAL A 348 9.60 20.24 -3.26
N HIS A 349 9.82 19.04 -2.72
CA HIS A 349 8.76 18.25 -2.10
C HIS A 349 9.26 17.41 -0.93
N GLY A 350 8.35 17.08 0.00
CA GLY A 350 8.66 16.42 1.28
C GLY A 350 8.47 14.90 1.30
N HIS A 351 7.70 14.36 0.35
CA HIS A 351 7.17 13.00 0.41
C HIS A 351 7.65 12.11 -0.75
N ARG A 352 7.59 10.79 -0.52
CA ARG A 352 7.94 9.68 -1.42
C ARG A 352 9.45 9.55 -1.67
N ASN A 353 10.10 8.65 -0.94
CA ASN A 353 11.49 8.31 -1.19
C ASN A 353 11.84 6.85 -0.81
N ALA A 354 11.05 5.89 -1.33
CA ALA A 354 11.30 4.47 -1.07
C ALA A 354 12.71 4.03 -1.52
N GLN A 355 13.28 4.70 -2.52
CA GLN A 355 14.59 4.40 -3.10
C GLN A 355 15.78 4.97 -2.30
N ASN A 356 15.55 5.82 -1.29
CA ASN A 356 16.59 6.56 -0.58
C ASN A 356 17.44 7.44 -1.50
N TYR A 357 16.82 8.17 -2.42
CA TYR A 357 17.49 9.23 -3.18
C TYR A 357 18.04 10.32 -2.24
N PRO A 358 19.15 10.98 -2.64
CA PRO A 358 19.67 12.14 -1.91
C PRO A 358 18.67 13.30 -1.92
N ALA A 359 18.82 14.23 -0.97
CA ALA A 359 17.93 15.37 -0.82
C ALA A 359 17.85 16.24 -2.08
N GLN A 360 18.99 16.48 -2.73
CA GLN A 360 19.04 17.02 -4.08
C GLN A 360 19.05 15.85 -5.07
N TYR A 361 17.89 15.51 -5.62
CA TYR A 361 17.75 14.36 -6.52
C TYR A 361 18.45 14.62 -7.87
N ASN A 362 18.24 15.81 -8.43
CA ASN A 362 18.87 16.26 -9.67
C ASN A 362 19.16 17.77 -9.60
N GLN A 363 19.47 18.40 -10.74
CA GLN A 363 19.85 19.81 -10.79
C GLN A 363 18.77 20.78 -10.31
N ARG A 364 17.49 20.42 -10.39
CA ARG A 364 16.35 21.33 -10.15
C ARG A 364 15.25 20.76 -9.24
N CYS A 365 15.33 19.49 -8.83
CA CYS A 365 14.36 18.84 -7.95
C CYS A 365 14.99 18.42 -6.62
N PHE A 366 14.32 18.80 -5.52
CA PHE A 366 14.69 18.47 -4.15
C PHE A 366 13.62 17.60 -3.49
N ASN A 367 14.03 16.43 -3.00
CA ASN A 367 13.22 15.46 -2.29
C ASN A 367 13.62 15.41 -0.81
N LEU A 368 12.83 16.05 0.04
CA LEU A 368 13.09 16.23 1.46
C LEU A 368 12.54 15.09 2.33
N GLU A 369 12.07 13.98 1.74
CA GLU A 369 11.73 12.76 2.48
C GLU A 369 13.02 12.06 2.90
N GLY A 370 13.40 12.29 4.15
CA GLY A 370 14.59 11.70 4.78
C GLY A 370 14.29 10.55 5.74
N LYS A 371 13.02 10.12 5.88
CA LYS A 371 12.58 9.04 6.76
C LYS A 371 12.97 9.26 8.22
N VAL A 372 12.81 10.50 8.68
CA VAL A 372 13.24 10.96 10.00
C VAL A 372 12.65 10.11 11.12
N GLU A 373 11.43 9.58 10.94
CA GLU A 373 10.73 8.73 11.90
C GLU A 373 11.38 7.35 12.11
N PHE A 374 12.25 6.92 11.19
CA PHE A 374 12.91 5.61 11.20
C PHE A 374 14.42 5.73 11.43
N GLY A 375 14.88 6.84 12.04
CA GLY A 375 16.30 7.06 12.30
C GLY A 375 17.05 7.68 11.12
N GLY A 376 16.32 8.19 10.13
CA GLY A 376 16.87 8.95 9.02
C GLY A 376 17.16 10.38 9.42
N THR A 377 16.99 11.31 8.49
CA THR A 377 17.33 12.72 8.70
C THR A 377 16.14 13.63 8.44
N LEU A 378 15.93 14.65 9.27
CA LEU A 378 15.16 15.81 8.86
C LEU A 378 15.96 16.56 7.80
N ARG A 379 15.40 16.69 6.60
CA ARG A 379 16.04 17.39 5.47
C ARG A 379 15.50 18.79 5.32
N VAL A 380 16.40 19.76 5.20
CA VAL A 380 16.05 21.15 4.93
C VAL A 380 16.83 21.66 3.72
N ALA A 381 16.13 22.03 2.65
CA ALA A 381 16.75 22.71 1.51
C ALA A 381 16.70 24.23 1.71
N GLN A 382 17.85 24.88 1.67
CA GLN A 382 17.99 26.32 1.83
C GLN A 382 18.33 26.94 0.47
N LEU A 383 17.58 27.98 0.09
CA LEU A 383 17.89 28.81 -1.06
C LEU A 383 18.44 30.14 -0.56
N ALA A 384 19.65 30.48 -1.00
CA ALA A 384 20.39 31.68 -0.61
C ALA A 384 21.07 32.33 -1.83
N GLU A 385 21.73 33.47 -1.65
CA GLU A 385 22.45 34.18 -2.73
C GLU A 385 23.53 33.31 -3.38
N LYS A 386 24.18 32.47 -2.58
CA LYS A 386 25.18 31.49 -3.03
C LYS A 386 24.61 30.29 -3.77
N GLY A 387 23.27 30.15 -3.83
CA GLY A 387 22.57 29.03 -4.45
C GLY A 387 21.86 28.13 -3.43
N TRP A 388 21.64 26.88 -3.83
CA TRP A 388 20.98 25.87 -3.00
C TRP A 388 21.98 25.14 -2.11
N SER A 389 21.61 24.90 -0.86
CA SER A 389 22.28 23.98 0.07
C SER A 389 21.26 23.07 0.75
N VAL A 390 21.73 21.95 1.29
CA VAL A 390 20.90 21.02 2.08
C VAL A 390 21.52 20.85 3.46
N VAL A 391 20.70 20.96 4.49
CA VAL A 391 21.00 20.59 5.87
C VAL A 391 20.27 19.29 6.19
N GLU A 392 20.97 18.31 6.76
CA GLU A 392 20.38 17.03 7.20
C GLU A 392 20.66 16.83 8.69
N ILE A 393 19.60 16.76 9.50
CA ILE A 393 19.69 16.54 10.95
C ILE A 393 19.26 15.11 11.27
N SER A 394 20.18 14.28 11.77
CA SER A 394 19.93 12.86 12.05
C SER A 394 19.03 12.67 13.26
N ASN A 395 18.06 11.75 13.15
CA ASN A 395 17.24 11.35 14.29
C ASN A 395 17.87 10.19 15.08
N GLN A 396 18.78 10.51 15.99
CA GLN A 396 19.45 9.50 16.83
C GLN A 396 18.48 8.70 17.71
N SER A 397 17.31 9.24 18.05
CA SER A 397 16.33 8.56 18.90
C SER A 397 15.68 7.32 18.25
N ALA A 398 15.75 7.24 16.92
CA ALA A 398 15.15 6.16 16.12
C ALA A 398 16.21 5.34 15.35
N GLU A 399 17.48 5.44 15.74
CA GLU A 399 18.61 4.77 15.09
C GLU A 399 18.43 3.23 15.04
N GLY A 400 18.82 2.61 13.93
CA GLY A 400 18.73 1.16 13.72
C GLY A 400 17.42 0.65 13.12
N LEU A 401 16.42 1.51 12.87
CA LEU A 401 15.18 1.11 12.18
C LEU A 401 15.32 1.13 10.65
N LEU A 402 16.17 1.97 10.08
CA LEU A 402 16.44 2.04 8.63
C LEU A 402 17.54 1.09 8.19
N HIS A 403 17.32 0.47 7.03
CA HIS A 403 18.24 -0.47 6.39
C HIS A 403 18.61 -0.03 4.96
N PRO A 404 19.29 1.12 4.78
CA PRO A 404 19.61 1.64 3.46
C PRO A 404 20.48 0.68 2.61
N GLU A 405 21.27 -0.18 3.24
CA GLU A 405 22.06 -1.23 2.60
C GLU A 405 21.23 -2.22 1.78
N ASN A 406 19.94 -2.37 2.10
CA ASN A 406 19.01 -3.24 1.39
C ASN A 406 18.28 -2.54 0.22
N ALA A 407 18.43 -1.22 0.04
CA ALA A 407 17.79 -0.49 -1.06
C ALA A 407 18.20 -1.02 -2.46
N PRO A 408 19.49 -1.33 -2.73
CA PRO A 408 19.89 -1.93 -4.01
C PRO A 408 19.23 -3.30 -4.26
N LEU A 409 19.03 -4.09 -3.20
CA LEU A 409 18.32 -5.37 -3.31
C LEU A 409 16.88 -5.14 -3.78
N ILE A 410 16.13 -4.24 -3.14
CA ILE A 410 14.73 -3.92 -3.54
C ILE A 410 14.67 -3.46 -5.00
N HIS A 411 15.56 -2.53 -5.38
CA HIS A 411 15.60 -2.03 -6.75
C HIS A 411 15.88 -3.16 -7.75
N SER A 412 16.85 -4.03 -7.46
CA SER A 412 17.16 -5.19 -8.30
C SER A 412 15.97 -6.15 -8.43
N LEU A 413 15.18 -6.35 -7.35
CA LEU A 413 14.02 -7.24 -7.35
C LEU A 413 12.88 -6.68 -8.22
N ARG A 414 12.62 -5.36 -8.13
CA ARG A 414 11.58 -4.66 -8.90
C ARG A 414 11.88 -4.59 -10.40
N THR A 415 13.15 -4.48 -10.77
CA THR A 415 13.57 -4.43 -12.18
C THR A 415 13.58 -5.81 -12.85
N ASN A 416 13.60 -6.90 -12.08
CA ASN A 416 13.63 -8.25 -12.63
C ASN A 416 12.26 -8.71 -13.14
N LYS A 417 12.14 -8.91 -14.47
CA LYS A 417 10.91 -9.39 -15.14
C LYS A 417 10.43 -10.78 -14.70
N LEU A 418 11.25 -11.56 -13.99
CA LEU A 418 10.95 -12.89 -13.45
C LEU A 418 10.44 -12.87 -12.01
N ILE A 419 10.49 -11.72 -11.33
CA ILE A 419 10.04 -11.54 -9.96
C ILE A 419 8.73 -10.76 -9.95
N SER A 420 7.86 -11.08 -9.00
CA SER A 420 6.63 -10.37 -8.68
C SER A 420 6.72 -9.85 -7.26
N GLU A 421 6.24 -8.63 -7.05
CA GLU A 421 6.05 -8.00 -5.76
C GLU A 421 4.56 -8.05 -5.40
N ARG A 422 4.24 -8.40 -4.16
CA ARG A 422 2.89 -8.29 -3.59
C ARG A 422 2.95 -7.39 -2.38
N SER A 423 2.25 -6.26 -2.46
CA SER A 423 2.02 -5.39 -1.31
C SER A 423 1.11 -6.09 -0.29
N LEU A 424 1.50 -6.02 0.97
CA LEU A 424 0.80 -6.58 2.13
C LEU A 424 0.53 -5.46 3.15
N PRO A 425 -0.32 -5.68 4.17
CA PRO A 425 -0.53 -4.71 5.24
C PRO A 425 0.78 -4.35 5.98
N GLY A 426 0.81 -3.17 6.61
CA GLY A 426 1.96 -2.74 7.41
C GLY A 426 3.18 -2.30 6.60
N ASN A 427 3.00 -1.85 5.35
CA ASN A 427 4.08 -1.46 4.43
C ASN A 427 5.05 -2.59 4.06
N ILE A 428 4.64 -3.84 4.29
CA ILE A 428 5.42 -5.03 3.93
C ILE A 428 5.12 -5.40 2.47
N SER A 429 6.15 -5.76 1.72
CA SER A 429 6.01 -6.38 0.41
C SER A 429 6.69 -7.75 0.40
N SER A 430 6.02 -8.74 -0.21
CA SER A 430 6.63 -10.04 -0.47
C SER A 430 7.14 -10.13 -1.90
N PHE A 431 8.39 -10.57 -2.05
CA PHE A 431 9.02 -10.78 -3.35
C PHE A 431 9.05 -12.27 -3.66
N HIS A 432 8.47 -12.65 -4.80
CA HIS A 432 8.36 -14.04 -5.21
C HIS A 432 8.60 -14.24 -6.70
N PHE A 433 9.18 -15.39 -7.06
CA PHE A 433 9.37 -15.74 -8.47
C PHE A 433 8.03 -15.99 -9.18
N LYS A 434 7.92 -15.56 -10.44
CA LYS A 434 6.74 -15.80 -11.28
C LYS A 434 6.56 -17.28 -11.61
N PRO A 435 5.33 -17.77 -11.83
CA PRO A 435 5.09 -19.17 -12.19
C PRO A 435 5.93 -19.65 -13.39
N LYS A 436 6.14 -18.80 -14.41
CA LYS A 436 6.99 -19.11 -15.57
C LYS A 436 8.45 -19.45 -15.22
N VAL A 437 8.98 -18.98 -14.10
CA VAL A 437 10.33 -19.35 -13.64
C VAL A 437 10.39 -20.84 -13.35
N PHE A 438 9.33 -21.36 -12.74
CA PHE A 438 9.19 -22.77 -12.43
C PHE A 438 8.98 -23.61 -13.70
N TYR A 439 8.07 -23.20 -14.59
CA TYR A 439 7.76 -23.94 -15.82
C TYR A 439 8.90 -23.91 -16.85
N ASP A 440 9.54 -22.75 -17.03
CA ASP A 440 10.61 -22.57 -18.01
C ASP A 440 12.00 -22.93 -17.43
N LYS A 441 12.09 -23.36 -16.17
CA LYS A 441 13.34 -23.63 -15.43
C LYS A 441 14.34 -22.46 -15.41
N LYS A 442 13.87 -21.21 -15.43
CA LYS A 442 14.69 -19.98 -15.50
C LYS A 442 15.23 -19.53 -14.14
N TRP A 443 15.99 -20.40 -13.47
CA TRP A 443 16.54 -20.14 -12.13
C TRP A 443 17.87 -19.38 -12.16
N THR A 444 17.86 -18.18 -11.59
CA THR A 444 19.01 -17.32 -11.29
C THR A 444 19.20 -17.20 -9.78
N ALA A 445 20.38 -16.74 -9.33
CA ALA A 445 20.66 -16.47 -7.91
C ALA A 445 19.58 -15.59 -7.26
N GLN A 446 19.05 -14.60 -7.99
CA GLN A 446 18.02 -13.70 -7.50
C GLN A 446 16.65 -14.36 -7.38
N THR A 447 16.23 -15.17 -8.38
CA THR A 447 14.95 -15.89 -8.33
C THR A 447 14.93 -17.00 -7.27
N VAL A 448 16.11 -17.56 -6.93
CA VAL A 448 16.27 -18.54 -5.86
C VAL A 448 16.08 -17.90 -4.49
N ARG A 449 16.58 -16.67 -4.30
CA ARG A 449 16.42 -15.88 -3.07
C ARG A 449 15.00 -15.34 -2.85
N ALA A 450 14.24 -15.13 -3.91
CA ALA A 450 12.85 -14.65 -3.84
C ALA A 450 11.86 -15.73 -3.33
N ARG A 451 12.25 -16.62 -2.43
CA ARG A 451 11.37 -17.61 -1.81
C ARG A 451 11.22 -17.25 -0.34
N GLY A 452 10.04 -16.77 0.06
CA GLY A 452 9.78 -16.36 1.44
C GLY A 452 10.62 -15.16 1.87
N LEU A 453 10.73 -14.15 0.99
CA LEU A 453 11.39 -12.88 1.28
C LEU A 453 10.32 -11.78 1.44
N PHE A 454 10.27 -11.17 2.62
CA PHE A 454 9.35 -10.08 2.94
C PHE A 454 10.15 -8.90 3.45
N MET A 455 9.87 -7.71 2.93
CA MET A 455 10.59 -6.50 3.28
C MET A 455 9.62 -5.38 3.62
N ASN A 456 9.94 -4.60 4.65
CA ASN A 456 9.26 -3.34 4.92
C ASN A 456 9.77 -2.30 3.92
N THR A 457 8.88 -1.77 3.08
CA THR A 457 9.24 -0.86 1.97
C THR A 457 9.44 0.59 2.39
N LEU A 458 9.14 0.94 3.65
CA LEU A 458 9.51 2.23 4.21
C LEU A 458 10.93 2.17 4.76
N THR A 459 11.23 1.18 5.60
CA THR A 459 12.53 1.08 6.28
C THR A 459 13.60 0.33 5.48
N ASN A 460 13.19 -0.42 4.46
CA ASN A 460 14.00 -1.42 3.75
C ASN A 460 14.44 -2.62 4.61
N GLU A 461 13.86 -2.80 5.80
CA GLU A 461 14.10 -3.96 6.67
C GLU A 461 13.67 -5.27 5.98
N ILE A 462 14.46 -6.33 6.11
CA ILE A 462 14.01 -7.69 5.79
C ILE A 462 13.23 -8.20 7.01
N VAL A 463 11.91 -8.22 6.92
CA VAL A 463 11.03 -8.61 8.02
C VAL A 463 10.95 -10.13 8.16
N ILE A 464 10.98 -10.87 7.04
CA ILE A 464 11.01 -12.34 7.00
C ILE A 464 11.98 -12.82 5.92
N ARG A 465 12.77 -13.85 6.24
CA ARG A 465 13.68 -14.52 5.31
C ARG A 465 13.62 -16.06 5.43
N ALA A 466 13.05 -16.73 4.44
CA ALA A 466 13.08 -18.20 4.37
C ALA A 466 14.31 -18.74 3.64
N TYR A 467 14.38 -20.07 3.48
CA TYR A 467 15.40 -20.76 2.67
C TYR A 467 15.47 -20.25 1.22
N ASP A 468 16.68 -20.27 0.68
CA ASP A 468 16.87 -20.27 -0.77
C ASP A 468 16.18 -21.48 -1.40
N LYS A 469 15.69 -21.32 -2.63
CA LYS A 469 15.06 -22.41 -3.37
C LYS A 469 16.06 -23.56 -3.64
N PHE A 470 15.85 -24.70 -3.00
CA PHE A 470 16.54 -25.96 -3.32
C PHE A 470 15.67 -26.95 -4.13
N PHE A 471 16.36 -27.86 -4.83
CA PHE A 471 15.81 -28.73 -5.87
C PHE A 471 15.92 -30.21 -5.50
N ASN A 472 15.12 -31.05 -6.16
CA ASN A 472 15.19 -32.49 -6.00
C ASN A 472 16.45 -33.03 -6.67
N ILE A 473 16.97 -34.15 -6.18
CA ILE A 473 17.95 -34.95 -6.93
C ILE A 473 17.35 -35.26 -8.32
N GLY A 474 18.13 -35.00 -9.38
CA GLY A 474 17.75 -35.14 -10.78
C GLY A 474 16.84 -34.04 -11.35
N GLU A 475 16.47 -33.00 -10.59
CA GLU A 475 15.59 -31.92 -11.09
C GLU A 475 16.35 -30.91 -11.98
N ARG A 476 17.64 -30.68 -11.69
CA ARG A 476 18.54 -29.80 -12.43
C ARG A 476 19.86 -30.50 -12.72
N ARG A 477 20.63 -29.97 -13.68
CA ARG A 477 21.94 -30.51 -14.07
C ARG A 477 22.89 -30.62 -12.88
N GLU A 478 22.91 -29.61 -12.01
CA GLU A 478 23.74 -29.61 -10.80
C GLU A 478 23.25 -30.57 -9.69
N THR A 479 21.98 -31.00 -9.74
CA THR A 479 21.42 -31.97 -8.80
C THR A 479 21.28 -33.37 -9.39
N GLU A 480 21.76 -33.60 -10.62
CA GLU A 480 21.87 -34.93 -11.19
C GLU A 480 22.82 -35.78 -10.36
N PHE A 481 22.52 -37.07 -10.21
CA PHE A 481 23.26 -37.95 -9.34
C PHE A 481 24.77 -37.99 -9.64
N ALA A 482 25.13 -37.96 -10.94
CA ALA A 482 26.52 -37.88 -11.37
C ALA A 482 27.21 -36.57 -10.97
N ALA A 483 26.50 -35.44 -11.00
CA ALA A 483 27.03 -34.14 -10.61
C ALA A 483 27.17 -34.01 -9.08
N LEU A 484 26.29 -34.67 -8.31
CA LEU A 484 26.34 -34.61 -6.84
C LEU A 484 27.66 -35.11 -6.26
N LYS A 485 28.34 -36.05 -6.92
CA LYS A 485 29.65 -36.56 -6.51
C LYS A 485 30.69 -35.45 -6.38
N ASP A 486 30.67 -34.51 -7.32
CA ASP A 486 31.62 -33.40 -7.37
C ASP A 486 31.10 -32.13 -6.65
N GLN A 487 29.78 -32.05 -6.40
CA GLN A 487 29.14 -30.88 -5.78
C GLN A 487 29.07 -30.97 -4.25
N LEU A 488 28.83 -32.16 -3.69
CA LEU A 488 28.60 -32.32 -2.25
C LEU A 488 29.90 -32.20 -1.46
N VAL A 489 29.90 -31.33 -0.45
CA VAL A 489 31.00 -31.25 0.50
C VAL A 489 30.66 -32.01 1.79
N PHE A 490 31.42 -33.05 2.09
CA PHE A 490 31.19 -33.90 3.25
C PHE A 490 31.78 -33.29 4.55
N PRO A 491 31.22 -33.61 5.73
CA PRO A 491 30.09 -34.51 5.97
C PRO A 491 28.74 -33.94 5.50
N VAL A 492 27.87 -34.81 5.00
CA VAL A 492 26.49 -34.44 4.63
C VAL A 492 25.51 -34.96 5.68
N ARG A 493 24.46 -34.19 5.95
CA ARG A 493 23.42 -34.51 6.93
C ARG A 493 22.09 -34.68 6.21
N ALA A 494 21.42 -35.81 6.44
CA ALA A 494 20.08 -36.06 5.93
C ALA A 494 19.05 -35.80 7.03
N TRP A 495 18.21 -34.79 6.82
CA TRP A 495 17.12 -34.42 7.72
C TRP A 495 15.80 -34.98 7.22
N VAL A 496 14.97 -35.53 8.10
CA VAL A 496 13.63 -35.99 7.74
C VAL A 496 12.83 -34.81 7.18
N LYS A 497 12.31 -34.97 5.97
CA LYS A 497 11.50 -33.96 5.32
C LYS A 497 10.04 -34.12 5.75
N GLU A 498 9.61 -33.26 6.64
CA GLU A 498 8.20 -33.15 7.03
C GLU A 498 7.32 -32.73 5.84
N ASN A 499 6.04 -33.11 5.88
CA ASN A 499 5.09 -32.97 4.78
C ASN A 499 3.87 -32.13 5.18
N GLY A 500 4.06 -30.81 5.23
CA GLY A 500 3.00 -29.83 5.40
C GLY A 500 3.24 -28.61 4.51
N TYR A 501 3.01 -27.42 5.06
CA TYR A 501 3.31 -26.15 4.40
C TYR A 501 4.22 -25.26 5.23
N LEU A 502 4.88 -24.30 4.56
CA LEU A 502 5.83 -23.40 5.19
C LEU A 502 5.11 -22.32 6.01
N GLY A 503 5.37 -22.27 7.32
CA GLY A 503 5.04 -21.18 8.22
C GLY A 503 6.28 -20.36 8.56
N LEU A 504 6.16 -19.04 8.54
CA LEU A 504 7.27 -18.11 8.79
C LEU A 504 6.89 -17.12 9.89
N VAL A 505 7.78 -16.95 10.88
CA VAL A 505 7.63 -15.96 11.95
C VAL A 505 8.82 -15.02 11.91
N GLY A 506 8.59 -13.80 11.46
CA GLY A 506 9.58 -12.72 11.48
C GLY A 506 9.25 -11.63 12.48
N TYR A 507 9.91 -10.49 12.33
CA TYR A 507 9.78 -9.33 13.20
C TYR A 507 9.83 -8.06 12.34
N ASP A 508 8.94 -7.11 12.62
CA ASP A 508 8.94 -5.79 11.99
C ASP A 508 9.28 -4.74 13.05
N ALA A 509 10.45 -4.12 12.91
CA ALA A 509 10.94 -3.14 13.88
C ALA A 509 10.07 -1.88 13.95
N THR A 510 9.35 -1.56 12.87
CA THR A 510 8.43 -0.42 12.84
C THR A 510 7.20 -0.66 13.72
N LEU A 511 6.69 -1.89 13.71
CA LEU A 511 5.53 -2.30 14.50
C LEU A 511 5.92 -2.79 15.90
N GLY A 512 7.18 -3.16 16.10
CA GLY A 512 7.67 -3.75 17.34
C GLY A 512 7.08 -5.13 17.64
N ASP A 513 6.58 -5.84 16.62
CA ASP A 513 5.78 -7.07 16.77
C ASP A 513 6.12 -8.16 15.73
N LEU A 514 5.66 -9.38 15.99
CA LEU A 514 5.85 -10.55 15.15
C LEU A 514 5.03 -10.49 13.85
N VAL A 515 5.66 -10.89 12.75
CA VAL A 515 5.01 -11.03 11.45
C VAL A 515 4.87 -12.50 11.09
N PHE A 516 3.62 -12.94 10.94
CA PHE A 516 3.30 -14.31 10.53
C PHE A 516 2.98 -14.35 9.05
N ALA A 517 3.65 -15.23 8.32
CA ALA A 517 3.38 -15.45 6.91
C ALA A 517 3.34 -16.94 6.55
N SER A 518 2.58 -17.24 5.50
CA SER A 518 2.81 -18.42 4.69
C SER A 518 3.78 -18.04 3.55
N LYS A 519 4.23 -19.05 2.77
CA LYS A 519 5.21 -18.95 1.67
C LYS A 519 5.36 -17.60 0.94
N THR A 520 4.27 -16.89 0.61
CA THR A 520 4.33 -15.60 -0.10
C THR A 520 3.39 -14.51 0.45
N THR A 521 2.68 -14.73 1.56
CA THR A 521 1.67 -13.77 2.04
C THR A 521 1.38 -13.89 3.54
N THR A 522 1.00 -12.77 4.15
CA THR A 522 0.54 -12.67 5.55
C THR A 522 -0.98 -12.88 5.69
N GLU A 523 -1.73 -12.88 4.58
CA GLU A 523 -3.19 -12.74 4.59
C GLU A 523 -3.96 -14.01 4.15
N SER A 524 -3.27 -15.10 3.79
CA SER A 524 -3.94 -16.35 3.39
C SER A 524 -4.50 -17.13 4.58
N ASP A 525 -5.49 -18.00 4.35
CA ASP A 525 -5.98 -18.96 5.36
C ASP A 525 -4.83 -19.74 6.02
N PHE A 526 -3.85 -20.21 5.22
CA PHE A 526 -2.63 -20.86 5.71
C PHE A 526 -1.84 -20.03 6.73
N ALA A 527 -1.75 -18.71 6.51
CA ALA A 527 -1.08 -17.79 7.41
C ALA A 527 -1.92 -17.56 8.68
N GLY A 528 -3.23 -17.47 8.53
CA GLY A 528 -4.18 -17.37 9.65
C GLY A 528 -4.19 -18.62 10.53
N TRP A 529 -4.27 -19.81 9.94
CA TRP A 529 -4.20 -21.09 10.65
C TRP A 529 -2.87 -21.26 11.36
N PHE A 530 -1.76 -20.92 10.70
CA PHE A 530 -0.43 -20.97 11.32
C PHE A 530 -0.34 -20.02 12.52
N ARG A 531 -0.73 -18.74 12.35
CA ARG A 531 -0.76 -17.76 13.45
C ARG A 531 -1.57 -18.28 14.63
N ARG A 532 -2.79 -18.80 14.37
CA ARG A 532 -3.67 -19.34 15.40
C ARG A 532 -3.01 -20.51 16.15
N LEU A 533 -2.49 -21.50 15.43
CA LEU A 533 -1.84 -22.67 16.04
C LEU A 533 -0.59 -22.27 16.83
N PHE A 534 0.23 -21.36 16.27
CA PHE A 534 1.44 -20.86 16.94
C PHE A 534 1.11 -20.14 18.24
N LEU A 535 0.12 -19.24 18.24
CA LEU A 535 -0.30 -18.54 19.45
C LEU A 535 -0.97 -19.47 20.46
N GLN A 536 -1.71 -20.49 20.01
CA GLN A 536 -2.29 -21.49 20.91
C GLN A 536 -1.19 -22.30 21.63
N ARG A 537 -0.12 -22.68 20.91
CA ARG A 537 0.98 -23.50 21.43
C ARG A 537 1.98 -22.68 22.25
N TYR A 538 2.36 -21.50 21.76
CA TYR A 538 3.49 -20.72 22.23
C TYR A 538 3.10 -19.31 22.71
N GLY A 539 1.81 -18.99 22.79
CA GLY A 539 1.29 -17.66 23.17
C GLY A 539 1.86 -17.10 24.47
N LYS A 540 2.09 -17.97 25.47
CA LYS A 540 2.69 -17.61 26.76
C LYS A 540 4.14 -17.14 26.64
N HIS A 541 4.82 -17.46 25.54
CA HIS A 541 6.23 -17.17 25.29
C HIS A 541 6.44 -16.15 24.17
N VAL A 542 5.36 -15.57 23.63
CA VAL A 542 5.41 -14.67 22.46
C VAL A 542 6.34 -13.49 22.69
N ASP A 543 6.34 -12.88 23.87
CA ASP A 543 7.23 -11.75 24.17
C ASP A 543 8.71 -12.14 24.15
N ALA A 544 9.07 -13.29 24.72
CA ALA A 544 10.44 -13.79 24.70
C ALA A 544 10.88 -14.19 23.28
N ILE A 545 9.98 -14.79 22.49
CA ILE A 545 10.23 -15.10 21.08
C ILE A 545 10.41 -13.81 20.28
N ARG A 546 9.54 -12.82 20.49
CA ARG A 546 9.61 -11.50 19.84
C ARG A 546 10.93 -10.80 20.14
N GLN A 547 11.34 -10.77 21.40
CA GLN A 547 12.62 -10.20 21.82
C GLN A 547 13.80 -10.91 21.16
N TYR A 548 13.82 -12.25 21.16
CA TYR A 548 14.91 -13.02 20.54
C TYR A 548 15.00 -12.77 19.03
N LEU A 549 13.87 -12.76 18.30
CA LEU A 549 13.84 -12.50 16.86
C LEU A 549 14.36 -11.09 16.50
N ALA A 550 14.04 -10.10 17.36
CA ALA A 550 14.51 -8.73 17.21
C ALA A 550 16.02 -8.62 17.46
N GLU A 551 16.48 -9.05 18.63
CA GLU A 551 17.88 -8.91 19.08
C GLU A 551 18.88 -9.68 18.21
N HIS A 552 18.51 -10.89 17.77
CA HIS A 552 19.40 -11.72 16.95
C HIS A 552 19.24 -11.48 15.44
N ASN A 553 18.32 -10.60 15.03
CA ASN A 553 17.97 -10.34 13.64
C ASN A 553 17.65 -11.63 12.85
N VAL A 554 16.74 -12.45 13.38
CA VAL A 554 16.38 -13.77 12.83
C VAL A 554 14.87 -13.92 12.63
N CYS A 555 14.47 -14.95 11.88
CA CYS A 555 13.10 -15.39 11.76
C CYS A 555 13.02 -16.92 11.89
N LEU A 556 11.88 -17.42 12.37
CA LEU A 556 11.62 -18.85 12.48
C LEU A 556 11.04 -19.38 11.17
N VAL A 557 11.62 -20.48 10.71
CA VAL A 557 11.14 -21.23 9.56
C VAL A 557 10.57 -22.55 10.06
N CYS A 558 9.26 -22.73 9.89
CA CYS A 558 8.53 -23.89 10.41
C CYS A 558 7.84 -24.67 9.29
N GLU A 559 7.74 -25.98 9.46
CA GLU A 559 6.74 -26.79 8.76
C GLU A 559 5.47 -26.85 9.62
N VAL A 560 4.34 -26.50 9.03
CA VAL A 560 3.03 -26.50 9.66
C VAL A 560 2.24 -27.68 9.10
N ILE A 561 1.77 -28.55 9.99
CA ILE A 561 1.04 -29.77 9.65
C ILE A 561 -0.33 -29.65 10.29
N LEU A 562 -1.37 -29.59 9.46
CA LEU A 562 -2.78 -29.49 9.86
C LEU A 562 -3.57 -30.57 9.13
N PRO A 563 -3.68 -31.80 9.68
CA PRO A 563 -4.26 -32.94 8.96
C PRO A 563 -5.73 -32.73 8.56
N THR A 564 -6.46 -31.91 9.32
CA THR A 564 -7.88 -31.60 9.08
C THR A 564 -8.05 -30.51 8.03
N GLU A 565 -7.37 -29.37 8.19
CA GLU A 565 -7.50 -28.22 7.29
C GLU A 565 -6.70 -28.35 5.98
N ASP A 566 -5.55 -29.03 6.00
CA ASP A 566 -4.62 -29.14 4.87
C ASP A 566 -4.02 -30.56 4.74
N PRO A 567 -4.85 -31.57 4.38
CA PRO A 567 -4.41 -32.95 4.26
C PRO A 567 -3.37 -33.11 3.13
N HIS A 568 -2.18 -33.52 3.55
CA HIS A 568 -1.03 -33.75 2.67
C HIS A 568 -0.91 -35.23 2.24
N ILE A 569 0.23 -35.66 1.67
CA ILE A 569 0.37 -37.05 1.17
C ILE A 569 0.69 -38.01 2.31
N ILE A 570 1.55 -37.59 3.23
CA ILE A 570 1.85 -38.33 4.45
C ILE A 570 0.75 -38.01 5.45
N GLU A 571 0.24 -39.06 6.08
CA GLU A 571 -0.83 -38.94 7.06
C GLU A 571 -0.24 -38.64 8.45
N TYR A 572 -0.85 -37.68 9.14
CA TYR A 572 -0.48 -37.28 10.49
C TYR A 572 -1.72 -37.31 11.38
N ALA A 573 -1.55 -37.67 12.65
CA ALA A 573 -2.67 -37.84 13.59
C ALA A 573 -3.14 -36.54 14.25
N GLN A 574 -2.25 -35.53 14.34
CA GLN A 574 -2.51 -34.30 15.09
C GLN A 574 -1.83 -33.10 14.44
N ASP A 575 -2.32 -31.91 14.77
CA ASP A 575 -1.71 -30.64 14.37
C ASP A 575 -0.32 -30.49 14.98
N ARG A 576 0.66 -30.06 14.18
CA ARG A 576 2.05 -29.90 14.61
C ARG A 576 2.69 -28.67 13.97
N ILE A 577 3.64 -28.08 14.69
CA ILE A 577 4.59 -27.09 14.18
C ILE A 577 5.97 -27.68 14.42
N VAL A 578 6.75 -27.84 13.35
CA VAL A 578 8.13 -28.32 13.42
C VAL A 578 9.06 -27.18 13.03
N LEU A 579 9.92 -26.74 13.95
CA LEU A 579 10.95 -25.75 13.69
C LEU A 579 12.04 -26.36 12.81
N LEU A 580 12.16 -25.86 11.58
CA LEU A 580 13.15 -26.32 10.60
C LEU A 580 14.48 -25.58 10.78
N ASP A 581 14.43 -24.26 10.88
CA ASP A 581 15.59 -23.40 11.18
C ASP A 581 15.21 -22.06 11.76
N ILE A 582 16.22 -21.40 12.30
CA ILE A 582 16.21 -19.99 12.64
C ILE A 582 17.15 -19.29 11.65
N VAL A 583 16.59 -18.48 10.76
CA VAL A 583 17.28 -17.88 9.61
C VAL A 583 17.52 -16.40 9.83
N HIS A 584 18.73 -15.93 9.56
CA HIS A 584 19.07 -14.51 9.65
C HIS A 584 18.28 -13.69 8.61
N ARG A 585 17.71 -12.57 9.07
CA ARG A 585 16.94 -11.64 8.25
C ARG A 585 17.85 -10.70 7.46
N GLN A 586 18.64 -11.29 6.55
CA GLN A 586 19.62 -10.61 5.73
C GLN A 586 19.60 -11.10 4.27
N ALA A 587 20.25 -10.35 3.37
CA ALA A 587 20.20 -10.64 1.93
C ALA A 587 20.82 -12.00 1.56
N LYS A 588 21.98 -12.33 2.14
CA LYS A 588 22.67 -13.62 1.96
C LYS A 588 22.12 -14.64 2.94
N PHE A 589 21.67 -15.79 2.46
CA PHE A 589 21.16 -16.85 3.32
C PHE A 589 22.21 -17.28 4.34
N ALA A 590 21.81 -17.32 5.61
CA ALA A 590 22.52 -17.91 6.72
C ALA A 590 21.50 -18.31 7.78
N ALA A 591 21.75 -19.41 8.47
CA ALA A 591 20.95 -19.87 9.61
C ALA A 591 21.86 -20.00 10.84
N VAL A 592 21.25 -19.97 12.03
CA VAL A 592 21.97 -20.32 13.26
C VAL A 592 22.38 -21.78 13.21
N ASP A 593 23.39 -22.15 14.00
CA ASP A 593 23.83 -23.54 14.05
C ASP A 593 22.80 -24.46 14.74
N GLN A 594 23.06 -25.77 14.67
CA GLN A 594 22.18 -26.77 15.26
C GLN A 594 22.04 -26.62 16.78
N VAL A 595 23.12 -26.28 17.47
CA VAL A 595 23.16 -26.17 18.94
C VAL A 595 22.26 -25.03 19.39
N GLU A 596 22.35 -23.88 18.72
CA GLU A 596 21.53 -22.72 18.99
C GLU A 596 20.06 -22.97 18.69
N ARG A 597 19.74 -23.61 17.56
CA ARG A 597 18.37 -23.98 17.21
C ARG A 597 17.75 -24.91 18.26
N GLU A 598 18.49 -25.93 18.70
CA GLU A 598 18.04 -26.88 19.71
C GLU A 598 17.86 -26.22 21.08
N ARG A 599 18.78 -25.32 21.46
CA ARG A 599 18.66 -24.50 22.67
C ARG A 599 17.39 -23.64 22.65
N PHE A 600 17.16 -22.89 21.57
CA PHE A 600 15.96 -22.06 21.40
C PHE A 600 14.69 -22.92 21.45
N ALA A 601 14.68 -24.05 20.76
CA ALA A 601 13.53 -24.94 20.75
C ALA A 601 13.23 -25.51 22.14
N ALA A 602 14.26 -25.93 22.89
CA ALA A 602 14.13 -26.44 24.24
C ALA A 602 13.56 -25.39 25.22
N MET A 603 13.96 -24.13 25.09
CA MET A 603 13.45 -23.03 25.92
C MET A 603 11.93 -22.86 25.84
N PHE A 604 11.33 -23.15 24.68
CA PHE A 604 9.91 -22.91 24.42
C PHE A 604 9.10 -24.19 24.17
N GLY A 605 9.73 -25.37 24.33
CA GLY A 605 9.10 -26.65 24.04
C GLY A 605 8.69 -26.84 22.58
N MET A 606 9.48 -26.30 21.63
CA MET A 606 9.24 -26.47 20.20
C MET A 606 9.78 -27.81 19.70
N GLU A 607 9.02 -28.45 18.82
CA GLU A 607 9.51 -29.62 18.08
C GLU A 607 10.46 -29.15 16.97
N THR A 608 11.57 -29.87 16.74
CA THR A 608 12.57 -29.53 15.71
C THR A 608 12.67 -30.61 14.63
N LYS A 609 13.22 -30.23 13.47
CA LYS A 609 13.53 -31.20 12.40
C LYS A 609 14.46 -32.30 12.92
N ARG A 610 14.19 -33.55 12.49
CA ARG A 610 14.92 -34.74 12.94
C ARG A 610 16.09 -35.06 12.02
N LEU A 611 17.28 -35.25 12.59
CA LEU A 611 18.45 -35.75 11.89
C LEU A 611 18.32 -37.27 11.74
N ALA A 612 18.31 -37.76 10.50
CA ALA A 612 18.23 -39.20 10.23
C ALA A 612 19.62 -39.85 10.20
N VAL A 613 20.57 -39.24 9.50
CA VAL A 613 21.94 -39.76 9.38
C VAL A 613 22.93 -38.64 9.03
N THR A 614 24.16 -38.79 9.51
CA THR A 614 25.33 -38.02 9.06
C THR A 614 26.24 -38.97 8.29
N LEU A 615 26.55 -38.62 7.04
CA LEU A 615 27.34 -39.44 6.12
C LEU A 615 28.66 -38.72 5.90
N GLN A 616 29.77 -39.45 6.01
CA GLN A 616 31.12 -38.90 5.95
C GLN A 616 31.72 -38.93 4.54
N THR A 617 31.21 -39.82 3.68
CA THR A 617 31.78 -40.07 2.35
C THR A 617 30.71 -40.23 1.27
N TRP A 618 31.11 -40.08 0.01
CA TRP A 618 30.24 -40.30 -1.14
C TRP A 618 29.72 -41.74 -1.21
N GLU A 619 30.56 -42.72 -0.90
CA GLU A 619 30.23 -44.14 -0.90
C GLU A 619 29.15 -44.47 0.13
N GLU A 620 29.25 -43.90 1.34
CA GLU A 620 28.21 -43.99 2.37
C GLU A 620 26.90 -43.36 1.87
N PHE A 621 26.98 -42.20 1.20
CA PHE A 621 25.80 -41.53 0.66
C PHE A 621 25.08 -42.35 -0.41
N VAL A 622 25.80 -42.93 -1.37
CA VAL A 622 25.20 -43.77 -2.42
C VAL A 622 24.52 -44.99 -1.81
N THR A 623 25.21 -45.69 -0.91
CA THR A 623 24.69 -46.88 -0.24
C THR A 623 23.43 -46.56 0.54
N TRP A 624 23.44 -45.48 1.32
CA TRP A 624 22.27 -45.01 2.06
C TRP A 624 21.14 -44.60 1.13
N TYR A 625 21.43 -43.85 0.05
CA TYR A 625 20.41 -43.36 -0.88
C TYR A 625 19.65 -44.50 -1.56
N GLU A 626 20.33 -45.59 -1.91
CA GLU A 626 19.71 -46.81 -2.46
C GLU A 626 18.83 -47.54 -1.43
N GLN A 627 19.31 -47.66 -0.18
CA GLN A 627 18.60 -48.36 0.90
C GLN A 627 17.29 -47.68 1.30
N VAL A 628 17.18 -46.36 1.15
CA VAL A 628 15.98 -45.61 1.52
C VAL A 628 14.94 -45.52 0.39
N GLN A 629 15.21 -46.10 -0.79
CA GLN A 629 14.22 -46.21 -1.87
C GLN A 629 13.27 -47.40 -1.66
N GLY A 630 12.21 -47.49 -2.47
CA GLY A 630 11.19 -48.52 -2.36
C GLY A 630 9.87 -48.04 -1.77
N LEU A 631 8.79 -48.78 -2.07
CA LEU A 631 7.44 -48.47 -1.58
C LEU A 631 7.21 -48.93 -0.14
N ASP A 632 8.05 -49.83 0.36
CA ASP A 632 8.00 -50.50 1.65
C ASP A 632 8.95 -49.89 2.69
N TYR A 633 9.80 -48.94 2.28
CA TYR A 633 10.67 -48.23 3.20
C TYR A 633 9.86 -47.44 4.24
N LEU A 634 10.23 -47.62 5.51
CA LEU A 634 9.66 -46.91 6.66
C LEU A 634 10.79 -46.30 7.49
N TYR A 635 10.61 -45.04 7.89
CA TYR A 635 11.49 -44.36 8.84
C TYR A 635 10.80 -44.37 10.21
N ASP A 636 11.42 -44.95 11.23
CA ASP A 636 10.82 -45.18 12.56
C ASP A 636 9.42 -45.82 12.50
N GLY A 637 9.25 -46.79 11.58
CA GLY A 637 7.99 -47.52 11.41
C GLY A 637 6.88 -46.74 10.68
N VAL A 638 7.16 -45.55 10.14
CA VAL A 638 6.17 -44.75 9.39
C VAL A 638 6.69 -44.31 8.02
N PRO A 639 5.79 -44.15 7.02
CA PRO A 639 6.18 -43.58 5.74
C PRO A 639 6.44 -42.07 5.86
N ILE A 640 7.46 -41.58 5.16
CA ILE A 640 7.84 -40.16 5.14
C ILE A 640 7.88 -39.61 3.70
N GLU A 641 7.91 -38.29 3.53
CA GLU A 641 8.06 -37.68 2.19
C GLU A 641 9.46 -37.94 1.61
N GLY A 642 10.48 -37.89 2.48
CA GLY A 642 11.87 -38.18 2.17
C GLY A 642 12.80 -37.33 3.01
N PHE A 643 13.91 -36.86 2.42
CA PHE A 643 14.98 -36.18 3.15
C PHE A 643 15.38 -34.85 2.51
N VAL A 644 15.79 -33.90 3.35
CA VAL A 644 16.58 -32.73 2.95
C VAL A 644 18.03 -33.05 3.30
N ILE A 645 18.87 -33.12 2.28
CA ILE A 645 20.31 -33.38 2.41
C ILE A 645 21.00 -32.01 2.41
N GLU A 646 21.77 -31.76 3.46
CA GLU A 646 22.54 -30.55 3.67
C GLU A 646 24.02 -30.90 3.77
N ASP A 647 24.85 -30.27 2.96
CA ASP A 647 26.29 -30.49 2.96
C ASP A 647 27.04 -29.61 3.99
N ALA A 648 28.34 -29.77 4.10
CA ALA A 648 29.19 -29.02 5.03
C ALA A 648 29.29 -27.51 4.70
N GLN A 649 28.85 -27.09 3.51
CA GLN A 649 28.78 -25.69 3.09
C GLN A 649 27.34 -25.14 3.10
N HIS A 650 26.40 -25.87 3.72
CA HIS A 650 24.97 -25.55 3.80
C HIS A 650 24.24 -25.55 2.45
N TRP A 651 24.82 -26.16 1.41
CA TRP A 651 24.10 -26.42 0.18
C TRP A 651 23.07 -27.53 0.39
N GLN A 652 21.87 -27.32 -0.14
CA GLN A 652 20.73 -28.19 0.10
C GLN A 652 20.20 -28.82 -1.19
N VAL A 653 19.93 -30.12 -1.11
CA VAL A 653 19.18 -30.88 -2.13
C VAL A 653 18.13 -31.74 -1.41
N LYS A 654 17.04 -32.10 -2.07
CA LYS A 654 16.02 -32.97 -1.48
C LYS A 654 15.89 -34.30 -2.22
N ALA A 655 15.71 -35.37 -1.46
CA ALA A 655 15.37 -36.69 -1.93
C ALA A 655 13.91 -36.99 -1.57
N LYS A 656 13.05 -37.14 -2.56
CA LYS A 656 11.68 -37.65 -2.36
C LYS A 656 11.69 -39.15 -2.58
N LEU A 657 11.13 -39.91 -1.64
CA LEU A 657 11.14 -41.37 -1.73
C LEU A 657 10.02 -41.88 -2.64
N ASP A 658 10.14 -43.14 -3.04
CA ASP A 658 9.22 -43.80 -3.97
C ASP A 658 7.79 -43.82 -3.45
N TYR A 659 7.58 -44.16 -2.16
CA TYR A 659 6.25 -44.16 -1.54
C TYR A 659 5.51 -42.83 -1.73
N TYR A 660 6.15 -41.72 -1.36
CA TYR A 660 5.56 -40.39 -1.50
C TYR A 660 5.34 -40.02 -2.96
N SER A 661 6.35 -40.27 -3.81
CA SER A 661 6.30 -39.93 -5.23
C SER A 661 5.18 -40.69 -5.95
N PHE A 662 4.96 -41.96 -5.59
CA PHE A 662 3.87 -42.79 -6.08
C PHE A 662 2.50 -42.22 -5.67
N TRP A 663 2.26 -42.03 -4.37
CA TRP A 663 0.96 -41.54 -3.90
C TRP A 663 0.64 -40.12 -4.34
N LYS A 664 1.67 -39.27 -4.50
CA LYS A 664 1.50 -37.95 -5.12
C LYS A 664 1.02 -38.03 -6.57
N ARG A 665 1.52 -38.98 -7.35
CA ARG A 665 1.02 -39.23 -8.71
C ARG A 665 -0.40 -39.79 -8.69
N MET A 666 -0.70 -40.71 -7.76
CA MET A 666 -2.06 -41.27 -7.60
C MET A 666 -3.08 -40.20 -7.19
N ARG A 667 -2.70 -39.20 -6.37
CA ARG A 667 -3.56 -38.03 -6.10
C ARG A 667 -3.93 -37.30 -7.40
N GLY A 668 -2.97 -37.10 -8.29
CA GLY A 668 -3.25 -36.50 -9.60
C GLY A 668 -4.16 -37.35 -10.49
N VAL A 669 -4.12 -38.69 -10.35
CA VAL A 669 -5.07 -39.58 -11.02
C VAL A 669 -6.47 -39.45 -10.41
N LEU A 670 -6.58 -39.45 -9.07
CA LEU A 670 -7.82 -39.22 -8.35
C LEU A 670 -8.47 -37.89 -8.77
N ASP A 671 -7.71 -36.80 -8.79
CA ASP A 671 -8.18 -35.47 -9.25
C ASP A 671 -8.58 -35.49 -10.73
N GLY A 672 -7.94 -36.34 -11.54
CA GLY A 672 -8.32 -36.63 -12.92
C GLY A 672 -9.69 -37.28 -13.01
N LEU A 673 -9.88 -38.37 -12.28
CA LEU A 673 -11.12 -39.16 -12.24
C LEU A 673 -12.29 -38.34 -11.71
N LYS A 674 -12.10 -37.55 -10.64
CA LYS A 674 -13.09 -36.60 -10.11
C LYS A 674 -13.57 -35.59 -11.16
N ALA A 675 -12.69 -35.21 -12.08
CA ALA A 675 -12.98 -34.30 -13.18
C ALA A 675 -13.43 -35.03 -14.47
N GLY A 676 -13.73 -36.33 -14.42
CA GLY A 676 -14.17 -37.13 -15.57
C GLY A 676 -13.07 -37.45 -16.59
N ARG A 677 -11.78 -37.28 -16.25
CA ARG A 677 -10.65 -37.57 -17.15
C ARG A 677 -10.16 -39.00 -16.98
N SER A 678 -9.83 -39.65 -18.10
CA SER A 678 -9.21 -40.98 -18.08
C SER A 678 -7.74 -40.93 -17.61
N PRO A 679 -7.28 -41.87 -16.77
CA PRO A 679 -5.87 -42.02 -16.41
C PRO A 679 -4.98 -42.30 -17.64
N LYS A 680 -3.68 -42.04 -17.54
CA LYS A 680 -2.71 -42.50 -18.55
C LYS A 680 -2.55 -44.03 -18.47
N ARG A 681 -1.90 -44.64 -19.48
CA ARG A 681 -1.54 -46.07 -19.42
C ARG A 681 -0.63 -46.36 -18.22
N ALA A 682 -0.79 -47.52 -17.58
CA ALA A 682 -0.05 -47.91 -16.37
C ALA A 682 1.48 -47.82 -16.52
N ALA A 683 2.02 -48.13 -17.71
CA ALA A 683 3.44 -48.02 -18.04
C ALA A 683 4.03 -46.59 -17.91
N ALA A 684 3.18 -45.56 -17.79
CA ALA A 684 3.61 -44.19 -17.57
C ALA A 684 3.83 -43.83 -16.09
N TYR A 685 3.56 -44.75 -15.16
CA TYR A 685 3.66 -44.55 -13.72
C TYR A 685 4.81 -45.37 -13.10
N PRO A 686 5.42 -44.91 -11.98
CA PRO A 686 6.37 -45.71 -11.22
C PRO A 686 5.67 -46.94 -10.65
N HIS A 687 6.37 -48.06 -10.56
CA HIS A 687 5.81 -49.37 -10.19
C HIS A 687 4.53 -49.71 -11.00
N PRO A 688 4.65 -49.92 -12.33
CA PRO A 688 3.50 -50.01 -13.24
C PRO A 688 2.43 -51.02 -12.81
N ASP A 689 2.84 -52.19 -12.31
CA ASP A 689 1.91 -53.24 -11.88
C ASP A 689 1.11 -52.82 -10.65
N TYR A 690 1.77 -52.19 -9.67
CA TYR A 690 1.10 -51.65 -8.49
C TYR A 690 0.18 -50.48 -8.85
N ALA A 691 0.64 -49.58 -9.73
CA ALA A 691 -0.16 -48.48 -10.24
C ALA A 691 -1.42 -48.97 -10.95
N ALA A 692 -1.32 -50.00 -11.80
CA ALA A 692 -2.46 -50.58 -12.50
C ALA A 692 -3.54 -51.06 -11.53
N ARG A 693 -3.14 -51.75 -10.46
CA ARG A 693 -4.08 -52.25 -9.44
C ARG A 693 -4.76 -51.11 -8.67
N VAL A 694 -4.01 -50.10 -8.24
CA VAL A 694 -4.55 -48.93 -7.52
C VAL A 694 -5.47 -48.09 -8.42
N ILE A 695 -5.14 -47.95 -9.71
CA ILE A 695 -5.99 -47.23 -10.67
C ILE A 695 -7.29 -47.99 -10.93
N ALA A 696 -7.21 -49.30 -11.16
CA ALA A 696 -8.38 -50.16 -11.33
C ALA A 696 -9.29 -50.11 -10.10
N TYR A 697 -8.69 -50.11 -8.90
CA TYR A 697 -9.41 -49.92 -7.65
C TYR A 697 -10.18 -48.60 -7.63
N MET A 698 -9.51 -47.48 -7.90
CA MET A 698 -10.17 -46.17 -7.94
C MET A 698 -11.28 -46.13 -9.00
N GLN A 699 -11.09 -46.74 -10.17
CA GLN A 699 -12.11 -46.80 -11.23
C GLN A 699 -13.34 -47.63 -10.83
N GLY A 700 -13.21 -48.57 -9.90
CA GLY A 700 -14.32 -49.36 -9.36
C GLY A 700 -15.16 -48.63 -8.31
N ILE A 701 -14.71 -47.48 -7.81
CA ILE A 701 -15.45 -46.69 -6.81
C ILE A 701 -16.43 -45.74 -7.54
N PRO A 702 -17.71 -45.68 -7.14
CA PRO A 702 -18.68 -44.73 -7.69
C PRO A 702 -18.19 -43.28 -7.62
N ILE A 703 -18.46 -42.48 -8.65
CA ILE A 703 -17.90 -41.13 -8.79
C ILE A 703 -18.30 -40.19 -7.64
N ASP A 704 -19.52 -40.32 -7.13
CA ASP A 704 -20.02 -39.52 -5.99
C ASP A 704 -19.26 -39.85 -4.70
N ALA A 705 -18.89 -41.12 -4.51
CA ALA A 705 -18.08 -41.55 -3.38
C ALA A 705 -16.61 -41.08 -3.55
N LEU A 706 -16.03 -41.22 -4.75
CA LEU A 706 -14.70 -40.69 -5.05
C LEU A 706 -14.61 -39.19 -4.79
N ALA A 707 -15.63 -38.42 -5.16
CA ALA A 707 -15.66 -36.97 -5.01
C ALA A 707 -15.37 -36.52 -3.56
N GLN A 708 -15.89 -37.27 -2.58
CA GLN A 708 -15.73 -37.00 -1.14
C GLN A 708 -14.43 -37.56 -0.53
N MET A 709 -13.65 -38.35 -1.27
CA MET A 709 -12.47 -39.01 -0.73
C MET A 709 -11.19 -38.21 -0.97
N SER A 710 -10.33 -38.12 0.05
CA SER A 710 -8.94 -37.71 -0.11
C SER A 710 -8.10 -38.87 -0.66
N ILE A 711 -6.87 -38.58 -1.08
CA ILE A 711 -5.93 -39.65 -1.45
C ILE A 711 -5.57 -40.54 -0.26
N ILE A 712 -5.63 -40.01 0.96
CA ILE A 712 -5.41 -40.76 2.20
C ILE A 712 -6.53 -41.78 2.41
N ASP A 713 -7.79 -41.38 2.17
CA ASP A 713 -8.94 -42.28 2.28
C ASP A 713 -8.86 -43.43 1.28
N VAL A 714 -8.53 -43.11 0.03
CA VAL A 714 -8.32 -44.12 -1.03
C VAL A 714 -7.22 -45.10 -0.61
N ARG A 715 -6.09 -44.58 -0.13
CA ARG A 715 -4.97 -45.41 0.32
C ARG A 715 -5.35 -46.35 1.46
N ARG A 716 -6.03 -45.84 2.49
CA ARG A 716 -6.47 -46.64 3.64
C ARG A 716 -7.40 -47.78 3.21
N ARG A 717 -8.36 -47.50 2.33
CA ARG A 717 -9.27 -48.55 1.85
C ARG A 717 -8.57 -49.55 0.95
N TRP A 718 -7.69 -49.08 0.06
CA TRP A 718 -6.85 -49.93 -0.78
C TRP A 718 -6.01 -50.90 0.06
N GLN A 719 -5.33 -50.39 1.10
CA GLN A 719 -4.51 -51.22 2.00
C GLN A 719 -5.35 -52.30 2.71
N ARG A 720 -6.52 -51.92 3.25
CA ARG A 720 -7.45 -52.88 3.86
C ARG A 720 -7.96 -53.94 2.89
N GLU A 721 -8.09 -53.62 1.61
CA GLU A 721 -8.48 -54.59 0.59
C GLU A 721 -7.34 -55.55 0.23
N GLN A 722 -6.10 -55.08 0.23
CA GLN A 722 -4.94 -55.96 0.05
C GLN A 722 -4.80 -56.94 1.23
N GLU A 723 -5.08 -56.49 2.46
CA GLU A 723 -5.07 -57.34 3.66
C GLU A 723 -6.17 -58.42 3.68
N LYS A 724 -7.23 -58.28 2.87
CA LYS A 724 -8.30 -59.29 2.75
C LYS A 724 -8.00 -60.39 1.71
N VAL A 725 -6.98 -60.20 0.89
CA VAL A 725 -6.58 -61.09 -0.21
C VAL A 725 -5.37 -61.97 0.18
N VAL A 726 -4.77 -61.70 1.34
CA VAL A 726 -3.78 -62.53 2.05
C VAL A 726 -4.51 -63.36 3.10
#